data_AF-A0A1G2RC72-F1
#
_entry.id   AF-A0A1G2RC72-F1
#
_cell.length_a   1.000
_cell.length_b   1.000
_cell.length_c   1.000
_cell.angle_alpha   90.00
_cell.angle_beta   90.00
_cell.angle_gamma   90.00
#
_symmetry.space_group_name_H-M   'P 1'
#
loop_
_entity.id
_entity.type
_entity.pdbx_description
1 polymer ?
#
loop_
_entity_poly.entity_id
_entity_poly.type
_entity_poly.pdbx_seq_one_letter_code
_entity_poly.pdbx_strand_id
1 'polypeptide(L)'
;MKTAPSIKKIIDKKTKPLWFSAWEATIVVALFIFFLLLTHAQTLFPYEKLIGFIEWLYPFQGSPFALTDGNHYQNLIAIHAGIGAVLIGLAFFLAQEITKEKDKEGSYKGFVILRRTRFFTLLLAEILFFFLFAWGSVNILATIPIFLIGIFTLYSLYNALHLIFDNFELKREEKKIFSDSLHNDFLKVLDLEIKKLIGDNQLRNLSKDYEGFIEVTPFPPINKQNYTAIKTDKSGIFTNLSLKTLKKLLARLKEIAPTEKEVAAMGSDSSTALSGPGIKNPLCYLSPRFFSDTKEVNDVLFWVRNDLLKDEEATKEIKELIYQAFTITSLDFDLEHTRSNIRKLKLLSLDLVKDQRGDELGEVLNNYTKLIEDFYSYLEPYGGGFSEKQARDMSMEIFFGGLKPVAWISKDIREIFERGIESDSKEVIKEVGYLPVRLMRYAIDYKDHLIFQQFQYYPFRLYQAYVNAQKAGKDELATFLFDRSWRYLKEISDYYLESKLKKEEDYPEEEVRNFACAILKIFQGLLKNSFEGRDIESFKTYLSTASGLFRHLDITNRYENKETEQIADFLKNKKDEMLFGLASWIFYKLSQNKDDEIVKQFYNAIQNSAPSKIEELTNIFSRAHSFEVEDFWGWDNWEMSEKGEGQVHSIQILEKLERFYAVKALSLLSGKSDEEIEKVKLPHSRDLAYLAEGTRDLVRTLEDIKANPKNWQFILKDEAINKVDALKTLLTKAKEAQEQEEVELKKEQAISQKRVQEFKKEVLKTFYEGANLRDIFKKHFNAYEDKTKEKTDKKERFGINIVDDKASFFDEWHVHYVGWGENYGRDLASGENSYLLDDIAKDCVEISKEGFEATLAKIENPNDIVIFATNIAFWRFFEDSKNFKPKWHRDIKQLEIKGFGGWYDFNGKSIPVFETYHQKIDKQILILNKAKMGQLVQLLPLNEGEEAKSVEDIFYMDIQAFSENEELMNEFIKKPPEWLQKIGDEQKQREHLRERVRIQIFERFEYIKSDDFEGYKLFLKEAP
;
A
#
# COMPACT_ATOMS: atom_id res chain seq x y z
N MET A 1 10.75 -7.60 -3.92
CA MET A 1 12.10 -8.03 -4.32
C MET A 1 12.57 -9.15 -3.40
N LYS A 2 12.81 -10.37 -3.92
CA LYS A 2 13.39 -11.49 -3.15
C LYS A 2 14.93 -11.35 -3.10
N THR A 3 15.53 -11.89 -2.04
CA THR A 3 16.96 -11.79 -1.68
C THR A 3 17.93 -11.97 -2.86
N ALA A 4 18.75 -10.94 -3.13
CA ALA A 4 19.73 -10.93 -4.21
C ALA A 4 21.08 -11.60 -3.82
N PRO A 5 21.78 -12.26 -4.78
CA PRO A 5 23.16 -12.72 -4.62
C PRO A 5 24.16 -11.56 -4.51
N SER A 6 25.39 -11.84 -4.04
CA SER A 6 26.39 -10.82 -3.71
C SER A 6 26.77 -9.89 -4.88
N ILE A 7 26.26 -8.66 -4.81
CA ILE A 7 26.49 -7.47 -5.65
C ILE A 7 27.98 -7.07 -5.79
N LYS A 8 28.84 -7.63 -4.94
CA LYS A 8 30.26 -7.26 -4.79
C LYS A 8 31.05 -7.32 -6.11
N LYS A 9 30.72 -8.22 -7.05
CA LYS A 9 31.49 -8.40 -8.30
C LYS A 9 31.27 -7.31 -9.37
N ILE A 10 30.11 -6.65 -9.42
CA ILE A 10 29.82 -5.61 -10.43
C ILE A 10 30.33 -4.24 -9.96
N ILE A 11 30.15 -3.94 -8.68
CA ILE A 11 30.57 -2.67 -8.07
C ILE A 11 32.10 -2.60 -7.91
N ASP A 12 32.78 -3.67 -7.46
CA ASP A 12 34.25 -3.66 -7.29
C ASP A 12 35.02 -3.48 -8.61
N LYS A 13 34.37 -3.69 -9.77
CA LYS A 13 34.97 -3.46 -11.09
C LYS A 13 34.94 -1.99 -11.53
N LYS A 14 34.10 -1.12 -10.94
CA LYS A 14 33.84 0.25 -11.44
C LYS A 14 34.12 1.40 -10.45
N THR A 15 34.43 1.14 -9.18
CA THR A 15 34.58 2.17 -8.13
C THR A 15 35.98 2.78 -7.96
N LYS A 16 36.90 2.56 -8.91
CA LYS A 16 38.26 3.12 -8.82
C LYS A 16 38.29 4.58 -9.32
N PRO A 17 39.18 5.45 -8.80
CA PRO A 17 39.35 6.79 -9.35
C PRO A 17 39.59 6.68 -10.86
N LEU A 18 38.81 7.40 -11.68
CA LEU A 18 38.87 7.32 -13.14
C LEU A 18 40.29 7.57 -13.71
N TRP A 19 41.14 8.23 -12.92
CA TRP A 19 42.52 8.57 -13.21
C TRP A 19 43.59 7.64 -12.61
N PHE A 20 43.23 6.67 -11.75
CA PHE A 20 44.19 5.84 -11.03
C PHE A 20 43.88 4.35 -11.13
N SER A 21 44.69 3.62 -11.91
CA SER A 21 44.60 2.17 -11.99
C SER A 21 45.39 1.54 -10.86
N ALA A 22 44.71 1.02 -9.84
CA ALA A 22 45.35 0.27 -8.76
C ALA A 22 46.21 -0.89 -9.28
N TRP A 23 45.83 -1.49 -10.41
CA TRP A 23 46.62 -2.52 -11.09
C TRP A 23 47.96 -1.97 -11.63
N GLU A 24 47.95 -0.79 -12.25
CA GLU A 24 49.17 -0.13 -12.71
C GLU A 24 50.09 0.22 -11.54
N ALA A 25 49.52 0.71 -10.44
CA ALA A 25 50.29 0.98 -9.21
C ALA A 25 50.89 -0.30 -8.59
N THR A 26 50.13 -1.39 -8.54
CA THR A 26 50.66 -2.70 -8.09
C THR A 26 51.79 -3.18 -9.00
N ILE A 27 51.67 -3.01 -10.32
CA ILE A 27 52.76 -3.33 -11.26
C ILE A 27 53.97 -2.46 -11.00
N VAL A 28 53.81 -1.14 -10.82
CA VAL A 28 54.93 -0.22 -10.56
C VAL A 28 55.63 -0.58 -9.26
N VAL A 29 54.88 -0.88 -8.19
CA VAL A 29 55.45 -1.32 -6.91
C VAL A 29 56.14 -2.68 -7.05
N ALA A 30 55.57 -3.63 -7.78
CA ALA A 30 56.19 -4.93 -8.04
C ALA A 30 57.49 -4.80 -8.85
N LEU A 31 57.50 -3.95 -9.88
CA LEU A 31 58.69 -3.63 -10.65
C LEU A 31 59.73 -2.92 -9.79
N PHE A 32 59.33 -1.97 -8.95
CA PHE A 32 60.23 -1.31 -8.00
C PHE A 32 60.88 -2.32 -7.06
N ILE A 33 60.10 -3.23 -6.43
CA ILE A 33 60.63 -4.29 -5.56
C ILE A 33 61.57 -5.21 -6.34
N PHE A 34 61.20 -5.61 -7.56
CA PHE A 34 62.03 -6.44 -8.43
C PHE A 34 63.39 -5.78 -8.70
N PHE A 35 63.39 -4.51 -9.13
CA PHE A 35 64.63 -3.77 -9.40
C PHE A 35 65.40 -3.44 -8.12
N LEU A 36 64.74 -3.19 -6.99
CA LEU A 36 65.39 -3.01 -5.68
C LEU A 36 66.20 -4.27 -5.34
N LEU A 37 65.57 -5.44 -5.43
CA LEU A 37 66.22 -6.73 -5.20
C LEU A 37 67.37 -6.98 -6.19
N LEU A 38 67.20 -6.62 -7.47
CA LEU A 38 68.21 -6.85 -8.51
C LEU A 38 69.43 -5.93 -8.38
N THR A 39 69.20 -4.67 -8.00
CA THR A 39 70.23 -3.62 -7.93
C THR A 39 70.99 -3.63 -6.62
N HIS A 40 70.34 -4.07 -5.54
CA HIS A 40 70.91 -4.16 -4.19
C HIS A 40 71.12 -5.62 -3.75
N ALA A 41 71.13 -6.56 -4.69
CA ALA A 41 71.28 -7.99 -4.43
C ALA A 41 72.52 -8.30 -3.55
N GLN A 42 73.63 -7.59 -3.81
CA GLN A 42 74.90 -7.75 -3.10
C GLN A 42 74.85 -7.30 -1.63
N THR A 43 73.99 -6.34 -1.29
CA THR A 43 73.83 -5.85 0.08
C THR A 43 72.72 -6.58 0.84
N LEU A 44 71.71 -7.09 0.13
CA LEU A 44 70.53 -7.74 0.73
C LEU A 44 70.69 -9.24 0.94
N PHE A 45 71.57 -9.93 0.20
CA PHE A 45 71.78 -11.37 0.33
C PHE A 45 73.27 -11.69 0.57
N PRO A 46 73.60 -12.66 1.44
CA PRO A 46 74.96 -13.11 1.63
C PRO A 46 75.54 -13.66 0.33
N TYR A 47 76.74 -13.20 -0.02
CA TYR A 47 77.43 -13.35 -1.31
C TYR A 47 77.40 -14.80 -1.86
N GLU A 48 77.46 -15.80 -0.98
CA GLU A 48 77.49 -17.22 -1.31
C GLU A 48 76.19 -17.75 -1.93
N LYS A 49 75.02 -17.24 -1.52
CA LYS A 49 73.72 -17.63 -2.12
C LYS A 49 73.43 -16.87 -3.42
N LEU A 50 74.07 -15.72 -3.59
CA LEU A 50 73.88 -14.86 -4.76
C LEU A 50 74.58 -15.44 -6.00
N ILE A 51 75.75 -16.07 -5.82
CA ILE A 51 76.53 -16.69 -6.91
C ILE A 51 75.70 -17.77 -7.63
N GLY A 52 75.03 -18.67 -6.90
CA GLY A 52 74.22 -19.73 -7.53
C GLY A 52 73.00 -19.21 -8.31
N PHE A 53 72.41 -18.09 -7.88
CA PHE A 53 71.30 -17.45 -8.59
C PHE A 53 71.78 -16.62 -9.79
N ILE A 54 72.92 -15.95 -9.67
CA ILE A 54 73.54 -15.14 -10.74
C ILE A 54 74.14 -16.02 -11.84
N GLU A 55 74.81 -17.11 -11.48
CA GLU A 55 75.33 -18.11 -12.42
C GLU A 55 74.20 -18.82 -13.18
N TRP A 56 73.04 -18.99 -12.56
CA TRP A 56 71.84 -19.53 -13.23
C TRP A 56 71.22 -18.53 -14.23
N LEU A 57 71.29 -17.23 -13.95
CA LEU A 57 70.72 -16.19 -14.80
C LEU A 57 71.60 -15.83 -16.02
N TYR A 58 72.92 -16.04 -15.98
CA TYR A 58 73.81 -15.66 -17.09
C TYR A 58 75.06 -16.56 -17.25
N PRO A 59 75.27 -17.20 -18.44
CA PRO A 59 76.47 -17.99 -18.74
C PRO A 59 77.62 -17.19 -19.40
N PHE A 60 77.48 -15.87 -19.60
CA PHE A 60 78.52 -15.05 -20.26
C PHE A 60 79.46 -14.39 -19.24
N GLN A 61 80.75 -14.77 -19.28
CA GLN A 61 81.83 -14.20 -18.48
C GLN A 61 82.11 -12.74 -18.88
N GLY A 62 81.40 -11.82 -18.24
CA GLY A 62 81.67 -10.38 -18.26
C GLY A 62 80.75 -9.71 -17.25
N SER A 63 81.25 -9.44 -16.04
CA SER A 63 80.45 -9.00 -14.90
C SER A 63 79.75 -7.64 -15.17
N PRO A 64 78.41 -7.59 -15.24
CA PRO A 64 77.66 -6.33 -15.22
C PRO A 64 77.49 -5.78 -13.79
N PHE A 65 78.05 -6.45 -12.77
CA PHE A 65 77.97 -6.03 -11.37
C PHE A 65 79.14 -5.15 -10.93
N ALA A 66 79.94 -4.64 -11.88
CA ALA A 66 80.87 -3.57 -11.57
C ALA A 66 80.08 -2.38 -10.99
N LEU A 67 80.43 -1.99 -9.77
CA LEU A 67 79.96 -0.73 -9.19
C LEU A 67 80.28 0.37 -10.20
N THR A 68 79.25 1.11 -10.62
CA THR A 68 79.47 2.23 -11.53
C THR A 68 80.42 3.23 -10.85
N ASP A 69 81.48 3.65 -11.55
CA ASP A 69 82.36 4.72 -11.06
C ASP A 69 81.53 5.94 -10.65
N GLY A 70 82.00 6.69 -9.64
CA GLY A 70 81.24 7.80 -9.04
C GLY A 70 80.68 8.80 -10.06
N ASN A 71 81.38 9.02 -11.18
CA ASN A 71 80.92 9.87 -12.27
C ASN A 71 79.72 9.30 -13.04
N HIS A 72 79.67 7.99 -13.28
CA HIS A 72 78.54 7.35 -13.98
C HIS A 72 77.27 7.38 -13.14
N TYR A 73 77.40 7.14 -11.83
CA TYR A 73 76.29 7.23 -10.88
C TYR A 73 75.75 8.67 -10.78
N GLN A 74 76.63 9.67 -10.70
CA GLN A 74 76.23 11.09 -10.73
C GLN A 74 75.49 11.46 -12.02
N ASN A 75 75.94 10.97 -13.18
CA ASN A 75 75.27 11.20 -14.45
C ASN A 75 73.86 10.58 -14.49
N LEU A 76 73.67 9.40 -13.92
CA LEU A 76 72.35 8.76 -13.84
C LEU A 76 71.39 9.52 -12.92
N ILE A 77 71.87 10.00 -11.77
CA ILE A 77 71.08 10.87 -10.89
C ILE A 77 70.70 12.17 -11.62
N ALA A 78 71.64 12.76 -12.38
CA ALA A 78 71.36 13.97 -13.15
C ALA A 78 70.31 13.74 -14.24
N ILE A 79 70.37 12.62 -14.96
CA ILE A 79 69.36 12.23 -15.96
C ILE A 79 68.00 12.00 -15.30
N HIS A 80 67.97 11.26 -14.18
CA HIS A 80 66.75 11.01 -13.40
C HIS A 80 66.14 12.33 -12.89
N ALA A 81 66.94 13.21 -12.30
CA ALA A 81 66.51 14.55 -11.89
C ALA A 81 65.97 15.39 -13.06
N GLY A 82 66.56 15.27 -14.25
CA GLY A 82 66.05 15.88 -15.47
C GLY A 82 64.68 15.35 -15.88
N ILE A 83 64.46 14.04 -15.80
CA ILE A 83 63.15 13.39 -16.03
C ILE A 83 62.14 13.89 -14.98
N GLY A 84 62.51 13.89 -13.70
CA GLY A 84 61.71 14.44 -12.61
C GLY A 84 61.31 15.90 -12.83
N ALA A 85 62.23 16.74 -13.32
CA ALA A 85 61.93 18.14 -13.64
C ALA A 85 60.89 18.28 -14.76
N VAL A 86 60.97 17.45 -15.81
CA VAL A 86 59.96 17.41 -16.88
C VAL A 86 58.60 16.98 -16.33
N LEU A 87 58.56 15.96 -15.47
CA LEU A 87 57.32 15.50 -14.85
C LEU A 87 56.72 16.55 -13.92
N ILE A 88 57.53 17.28 -13.14
CA ILE A 88 57.06 18.39 -12.31
C ILE A 88 56.50 19.52 -13.19
N GLY A 89 57.16 19.86 -14.30
CA GLY A 89 56.64 20.83 -15.27
C GLY A 89 55.28 20.41 -15.84
N LEU A 90 55.12 19.13 -16.19
CA LEU A 90 53.83 18.57 -16.62
C LEU A 90 52.79 18.58 -15.49
N ALA A 91 53.20 18.37 -14.23
CA ALA A 91 52.35 18.46 -13.05
C ALA A 91 51.77 19.87 -12.89
N PHE A 92 52.61 20.91 -13.01
CA PHE A 92 52.18 22.30 -12.93
C PHE A 92 51.23 22.66 -14.07
N PHE A 93 51.53 22.22 -15.29
CA PHE A 93 50.63 22.40 -16.43
C PHE A 93 49.26 21.75 -16.20
N LEU A 94 49.25 20.49 -15.75
CA LEU A 94 48.03 19.76 -15.40
C LEU A 94 47.26 20.42 -14.26
N ALA A 95 47.95 20.83 -13.21
CA ALA A 95 47.35 21.52 -12.07
C ALA A 95 46.73 22.87 -12.49
N GLN A 96 47.38 23.61 -13.39
CA GLN A 96 46.86 24.85 -13.92
C GLN A 96 45.60 24.63 -14.77
N GLU A 97 45.59 23.61 -15.63
CA GLU A 97 44.40 23.29 -16.41
C GLU A 97 43.25 22.81 -15.50
N ILE A 98 43.49 21.94 -14.52
CA ILE A 98 42.48 21.52 -13.52
C ILE A 98 41.97 22.72 -12.70
N THR A 99 42.83 23.69 -12.39
CA THR A 99 42.43 24.90 -11.65
C THR A 99 41.55 25.80 -12.51
N LYS A 100 41.88 25.99 -13.80
CA LYS A 100 41.01 26.71 -14.75
C LYS A 100 39.65 26.03 -14.94
N GLU A 101 39.56 24.71 -14.77
CA GLU A 101 38.29 23.97 -14.80
C GLU A 101 37.37 24.26 -13.62
N LYS A 102 37.93 24.55 -12.43
CA LYS A 102 37.08 24.95 -11.29
C LYS A 102 36.31 26.24 -11.56
N ASP A 103 36.82 27.08 -12.45
CA ASP A 103 36.23 28.37 -12.83
C ASP A 103 35.36 28.28 -14.11
N LYS A 104 35.42 27.18 -14.86
CA LYS A 104 34.60 26.94 -16.07
C LYS A 104 33.82 25.64 -15.94
N GLU A 105 32.54 25.77 -15.60
CA GLU A 105 31.61 24.64 -15.50
C GLU A 105 31.60 23.83 -16.81
N GLY A 106 32.01 22.55 -16.74
CA GLY A 106 31.86 21.58 -17.83
C GLY A 106 33.14 21.15 -18.56
N SER A 107 34.33 21.69 -18.24
CA SER A 107 35.59 21.20 -18.84
C SER A 107 36.21 20.07 -18.01
N TYR A 108 36.56 18.96 -18.68
CA TYR A 108 37.23 17.77 -18.11
C TYR A 108 38.65 17.58 -18.69
N LYS A 109 39.11 18.53 -19.50
CA LYS A 109 40.43 18.62 -20.14
C LYS A 109 41.60 18.19 -19.25
N GLY A 110 41.75 18.75 -18.05
CA GLY A 110 42.78 18.41 -17.08
C GLY A 110 42.73 16.95 -16.66
N PHE A 111 41.53 16.42 -16.39
CA PHE A 111 41.34 15.00 -16.08
C PHE A 111 41.58 14.07 -17.29
N VAL A 112 41.19 14.49 -18.50
CA VAL A 112 41.44 13.76 -19.76
C VAL A 112 42.93 13.65 -19.99
N ILE A 113 43.65 14.78 -19.91
CA ILE A 113 45.11 14.80 -20.10
C ILE A 113 45.75 13.94 -19.03
N LEU A 114 45.38 14.07 -17.75
CA LEU A 114 45.95 13.27 -16.67
C LEU A 114 45.72 11.75 -16.84
N ARG A 115 44.54 11.32 -17.30
CA ARG A 115 44.22 9.90 -17.57
C ARG A 115 44.98 9.36 -18.79
N ARG A 116 45.00 10.08 -19.90
CA ARG A 116 45.58 9.61 -21.17
C ARG A 116 47.10 9.63 -21.16
N THR A 117 47.70 10.53 -20.41
CA THR A 117 49.15 10.64 -20.24
C THR A 117 49.71 9.65 -19.22
N ARG A 118 48.85 8.96 -18.44
CA ARG A 118 49.23 8.10 -17.29
C ARG A 118 50.17 8.81 -16.32
N PHE A 119 50.04 10.13 -16.21
CA PHE A 119 50.99 10.99 -15.53
C PHE A 119 51.22 10.57 -14.07
N PHE A 120 50.14 10.24 -13.33
CA PHE A 120 50.25 9.88 -11.92
C PHE A 120 51.04 8.58 -11.70
N THR A 121 50.77 7.55 -12.51
CA THR A 121 51.50 6.27 -12.46
C THR A 121 53.00 6.48 -12.72
N LEU A 122 53.31 7.38 -13.65
CA LEU A 122 54.68 7.70 -14.02
C LEU A 122 55.39 8.54 -12.94
N LEU A 123 54.70 9.52 -12.35
CA LEU A 123 55.22 10.31 -11.23
C LEU A 123 55.48 9.43 -10.01
N LEU A 124 54.60 8.48 -9.72
CA LEU A 124 54.81 7.51 -8.64
C LEU A 124 56.04 6.62 -8.93
N ALA A 125 56.20 6.15 -10.16
CA ALA A 125 57.39 5.40 -10.56
C ALA A 125 58.66 6.23 -10.37
N GLU A 126 58.67 7.47 -10.86
CA GLU A 126 59.80 8.40 -10.72
C GLU A 126 60.22 8.60 -9.26
N ILE A 127 59.25 8.83 -8.37
CA ILE A 127 59.49 9.00 -6.93
C ILE A 127 60.04 7.71 -6.31
N LEU A 128 59.43 6.55 -6.61
CA LEU A 128 59.88 5.27 -6.07
C LEU A 128 61.30 4.94 -6.54
N PHE A 129 61.58 5.05 -7.83
CA PHE A 129 62.90 4.78 -8.37
C PHE A 129 63.95 5.81 -7.93
N PHE A 130 63.57 7.06 -7.64
CA PHE A 130 64.47 8.02 -7.00
C PHE A 130 64.97 7.50 -5.64
N PHE A 131 64.09 6.90 -4.82
CA PHE A 131 64.50 6.30 -3.55
C PHE A 131 65.42 5.09 -3.73
N LEU A 132 65.31 4.34 -4.84
CA LEU A 132 66.25 3.27 -5.19
C LEU A 132 67.67 3.81 -5.39
N PHE A 133 67.80 4.99 -6.00
CA PHE A 133 69.10 5.64 -6.14
C PHE A 133 69.59 6.25 -4.83
N ALA A 134 68.70 6.85 -4.04
CA ALA A 134 69.06 7.47 -2.76
C ALA A 134 69.64 6.49 -1.73
N TRP A 135 69.33 5.18 -1.85
CA TRP A 135 69.83 4.14 -0.95
C TRP A 135 71.32 3.76 -1.18
N GLY A 136 71.91 4.14 -2.32
CA GLY A 136 73.35 4.04 -2.58
C GLY A 136 73.82 2.76 -3.29
N SER A 137 75.08 2.77 -3.76
CA SER A 137 75.80 1.71 -4.50
C SER A 137 74.94 0.84 -5.42
N VAL A 138 74.38 1.44 -6.47
CA VAL A 138 73.62 0.72 -7.49
C VAL A 138 74.55 0.14 -8.57
N ASN A 139 74.18 -1.01 -9.12
CA ASN A 139 74.88 -1.61 -10.27
C ASN A 139 74.36 -1.02 -11.60
N ILE A 140 74.99 -1.42 -12.72
CA ILE A 140 74.60 -0.94 -14.06
C ILE A 140 73.15 -1.26 -14.42
N LEU A 141 72.52 -2.25 -13.79
CA LEU A 141 71.13 -2.62 -14.07
C LEU A 141 70.13 -1.55 -13.60
N ALA A 142 70.56 -0.63 -12.73
CA ALA A 142 69.76 0.54 -12.38
C ALA A 142 69.56 1.53 -13.55
N THR A 143 70.34 1.42 -14.63
CA THR A 143 70.11 2.20 -15.85
C THR A 143 68.80 1.85 -16.56
N ILE A 144 68.36 0.59 -16.46
CA ILE A 144 67.16 0.07 -17.13
C ILE A 144 65.88 0.81 -16.68
N PRO A 145 65.57 0.93 -15.37
CA PRO A 145 64.37 1.65 -14.94
C PRO A 145 64.42 3.13 -15.31
N ILE A 146 65.57 3.81 -15.24
CA ILE A 146 65.69 5.22 -15.68
C ILE A 146 65.31 5.35 -17.17
N PHE A 147 65.84 4.47 -18.01
CA PHE A 147 65.55 4.49 -19.44
C PHE A 147 64.07 4.22 -19.73
N LEU A 148 63.46 3.27 -19.01
CA LEU A 148 62.03 3.00 -19.10
C LEU A 148 61.20 4.21 -18.69
N ILE A 149 61.49 4.83 -17.54
CA ILE A 149 60.78 6.03 -17.07
C ILE A 149 60.97 7.18 -18.06
N GLY A 150 62.17 7.36 -18.63
CA GLY A 150 62.46 8.35 -19.66
C GLY A 150 61.60 8.15 -20.92
N ILE A 151 61.51 6.92 -21.45
CA ILE A 151 60.64 6.58 -22.58
C ILE A 151 59.17 6.86 -22.24
N PHE A 152 58.70 6.42 -21.08
CA PHE A 152 57.32 6.66 -20.68
C PHE A 152 57.01 8.14 -20.44
N THR A 153 58.00 8.94 -20.01
CA THR A 153 57.89 10.40 -19.88
C THR A 153 57.77 11.08 -21.23
N LEU A 154 58.57 10.66 -22.21
CA LEU A 154 58.45 11.15 -23.59
C LEU A 154 57.08 10.77 -24.19
N TYR A 155 56.62 9.54 -23.96
CA TYR A 155 55.29 9.09 -24.40
C TYR A 155 54.16 9.88 -23.72
N SER A 156 54.28 10.11 -22.41
CA SER A 156 53.34 10.91 -21.62
C SER A 156 53.25 12.35 -22.15
N LEU A 157 54.39 12.98 -22.42
CA LEU A 157 54.48 14.32 -22.98
C LEU A 157 53.91 14.39 -24.40
N TYR A 158 54.24 13.42 -25.26
CA TYR A 158 53.68 13.31 -26.62
C TYR A 158 52.15 13.25 -26.58
N ASN A 159 51.57 12.40 -25.73
CA ASN A 159 50.12 12.29 -25.59
C ASN A 159 49.50 13.59 -25.06
N ALA A 160 50.15 14.27 -24.12
CA ALA A 160 49.68 15.55 -23.61
C ALA A 160 49.61 16.59 -24.74
N LEU A 161 50.68 16.71 -25.53
CA LEU A 161 50.75 17.63 -26.66
C LEU A 161 49.76 17.26 -27.77
N HIS A 162 49.64 15.97 -28.12
CA HIS A 162 48.69 15.49 -29.11
C HIS A 162 47.26 15.89 -28.77
N LEU A 163 46.83 15.68 -27.53
CA LEU A 163 45.49 16.07 -27.06
C LEU A 163 45.27 17.59 -27.06
N ILE A 164 46.30 18.38 -26.78
CA ILE A 164 46.19 19.84 -26.79
C ILE A 164 46.02 20.35 -28.23
N PHE A 165 46.70 19.71 -29.20
CA PHE A 165 46.62 20.11 -30.60
C PHE A 165 45.41 19.52 -31.35
N ASP A 166 44.94 18.33 -30.98
CA ASP A 166 43.73 17.72 -31.52
C ASP A 166 42.51 18.02 -30.65
N ASN A 167 41.90 19.18 -30.89
CA ASN A 167 40.67 19.61 -30.21
C ASN A 167 39.49 18.63 -30.40
N PHE A 168 39.47 17.85 -31.48
CA PHE A 168 38.39 16.88 -31.72
C PHE A 168 38.56 15.66 -30.82
N GLU A 169 39.76 15.08 -30.77
CA GLU A 169 40.06 13.95 -29.88
C GLU A 169 39.88 14.35 -28.40
N LEU A 170 40.32 15.56 -28.03
CA LEU A 170 40.12 16.09 -26.68
C LEU A 170 38.64 16.17 -26.29
N LYS A 171 37.80 16.81 -27.12
CA LYS A 171 36.35 16.91 -26.85
C LYS A 171 35.67 15.53 -26.79
N ARG A 172 36.12 14.59 -27.61
CA ARG A 172 35.60 13.21 -27.61
C ARG A 172 35.90 12.49 -26.30
N GLU A 173 37.13 12.61 -25.80
CA GLU A 173 37.53 11.99 -24.53
C GLU A 173 36.93 12.75 -23.33
N GLU A 174 36.75 14.07 -23.39
CA GLU A 174 36.01 14.85 -22.38
C GLU A 174 34.58 14.34 -22.25
N LYS A 175 33.85 14.19 -23.37
CA LYS A 175 32.48 13.66 -23.40
C LYS A 175 32.40 12.25 -22.80
N LYS A 176 33.41 11.41 -23.08
CA LYS A 176 33.51 10.06 -22.54
C LYS A 176 33.76 10.04 -21.03
N ILE A 177 34.72 10.82 -20.53
CA ILE A 177 35.00 10.91 -19.08
C ILE A 177 33.80 11.48 -18.33
N PHE A 178 33.16 12.51 -18.87
CA PHE A 178 31.94 13.06 -18.30
C PHE A 178 30.85 12.00 -18.20
N SER A 179 30.56 11.28 -19.29
CA SER A 179 29.55 10.20 -19.31
C SER A 179 29.90 9.07 -18.33
N ASP A 180 31.16 8.64 -18.28
CA ASP A 180 31.63 7.60 -17.35
C ASP A 180 31.45 8.04 -15.89
N SER A 181 31.83 9.28 -15.57
CA SER A 181 31.69 9.85 -14.22
C SER A 181 30.23 9.96 -13.81
N LEU A 182 29.40 10.51 -14.70
CA LEU A 182 27.96 10.68 -14.48
C LEU A 182 27.27 9.34 -14.19
N HIS A 183 27.53 8.33 -15.03
CA HIS A 183 26.98 6.98 -14.87
C HIS A 183 27.40 6.34 -13.54
N ASN A 184 28.70 6.38 -13.21
CA ASN A 184 29.21 5.78 -11.99
C ASN A 184 28.64 6.46 -10.73
N ASP A 185 28.54 7.78 -10.73
CA ASP A 185 27.99 8.51 -9.60
C ASP A 185 26.49 8.26 -9.45
N PHE A 186 25.74 8.25 -10.57
CA PHE A 186 24.32 7.88 -10.57
C PHE A 186 24.09 6.48 -9.98
N LEU A 187 24.84 5.47 -10.41
CA LEU A 187 24.73 4.11 -9.90
C LEU A 187 25.06 3.99 -8.41
N LYS A 188 25.99 4.79 -7.87
CA LYS A 188 26.28 4.79 -6.42
C LYS A 188 25.09 5.30 -5.60
N VAL A 189 24.44 6.38 -6.05
CA VAL A 189 23.23 6.89 -5.37
C VAL A 189 22.09 5.90 -5.49
N LEU A 190 21.91 5.31 -6.69
CA LEU A 190 20.88 4.31 -6.92
C LEU A 190 21.08 3.09 -6.02
N ASP A 191 22.29 2.59 -5.89
CA ASP A 191 22.62 1.47 -5.00
C ASP A 191 22.28 1.80 -3.54
N LEU A 192 22.58 3.01 -3.09
CA LEU A 192 22.25 3.48 -1.74
C LEU A 192 20.73 3.55 -1.52
N GLU A 193 19.98 4.17 -2.44
CA GLU A 193 18.53 4.33 -2.29
C GLU A 193 17.76 3.00 -2.45
N ILE A 194 18.22 2.08 -3.31
CA ILE A 194 17.62 0.74 -3.43
C ILE A 194 17.91 -0.10 -2.18
N LYS A 195 19.12 -0.04 -1.62
CA LYS A 195 19.42 -0.68 -0.33
C LYS A 195 18.54 -0.15 0.79
N LYS A 196 18.33 1.16 0.83
CA LYS A 196 17.39 1.82 1.75
C LYS A 196 15.97 1.26 1.60
N LEU A 197 15.44 1.22 0.37
CA LEU A 197 14.10 0.71 0.09
C LEU A 197 13.95 -0.78 0.50
N ILE A 198 14.95 -1.61 0.19
CA ILE A 198 14.94 -3.03 0.57
C ILE A 198 14.96 -3.18 2.10
N GLY A 199 15.80 -2.41 2.80
CA GLY A 199 15.89 -2.43 4.26
C GLY A 199 14.60 -1.98 4.94
N ASP A 200 14.00 -0.88 4.47
CA ASP A 200 12.73 -0.37 4.99
C ASP A 200 11.59 -1.39 4.77
N ASN A 201 11.55 -2.06 3.62
CA ASN A 201 10.58 -3.14 3.36
C ASN A 201 10.77 -4.35 4.29
N GLN A 202 12.01 -4.74 4.57
CA GLN A 202 12.30 -5.82 5.52
C GLN A 202 11.86 -5.45 6.94
N LEU A 203 12.06 -4.20 7.34
CA LEU A 203 11.61 -3.68 8.63
C LEU A 203 10.08 -3.64 8.75
N ARG A 204 9.37 -3.17 7.72
CA ARG A 204 7.90 -3.20 7.70
C ARG A 204 7.37 -4.64 7.79
N ASN A 205 7.98 -5.59 7.09
CA ASN A 205 7.60 -7.01 7.19
C ASN A 205 7.86 -7.57 8.59
N LEU A 206 8.98 -7.22 9.23
CA LEU A 206 9.24 -7.61 10.61
C LEU A 206 8.20 -7.04 11.57
N SER A 207 7.77 -5.79 11.39
CA SER A 207 6.70 -5.20 12.21
C SER A 207 5.37 -5.95 12.06
N LYS A 208 5.05 -6.45 10.86
CA LYS A 208 3.89 -7.32 10.63
C LYS A 208 4.05 -8.68 11.31
N ASP A 209 5.22 -9.31 11.22
CA ASP A 209 5.49 -10.60 11.89
C ASP A 209 5.37 -10.51 13.43
N TYR A 210 5.55 -9.31 13.99
CA TYR A 210 5.52 -9.02 15.42
C TYR A 210 4.49 -7.92 15.77
N GLU A 211 3.32 -7.97 15.12
CA GLU A 211 2.27 -6.97 15.28
C GLU A 211 1.88 -6.79 16.75
N GLY A 212 1.84 -5.53 17.21
CA GLY A 212 1.60 -5.17 18.61
C GLY A 212 2.82 -5.26 19.55
N PHE A 213 3.98 -5.73 19.08
CA PHE A 213 5.22 -5.77 19.87
C PHE A 213 6.24 -4.71 19.42
N ILE A 214 6.40 -4.50 18.12
CA ILE A 214 7.30 -3.50 17.55
C ILE A 214 6.58 -2.66 16.50
N GLU A 215 6.69 -1.35 16.64
CA GLU A 215 6.25 -0.39 15.63
C GLU A 215 7.46 0.28 14.97
N VAL A 216 7.52 0.25 13.64
CA VAL A 216 8.58 0.91 12.88
C VAL A 216 8.06 2.26 12.41
N THR A 217 8.57 3.34 12.99
CA THR A 217 8.10 4.70 12.70
C THR A 217 9.21 5.72 12.91
N PRO A 218 9.39 6.68 11.99
CA PRO A 218 10.37 7.76 12.16
C PRO A 218 9.98 8.72 13.30
N PHE A 219 8.77 8.61 13.84
CA PHE A 219 8.26 9.48 14.87
C PHE A 219 8.47 8.85 16.26
N PRO A 220 8.69 9.68 17.30
CA PRO A 220 8.70 9.17 18.66
C PRO A 220 7.30 8.70 19.09
N PRO A 221 7.20 7.81 20.09
CA PRO A 221 5.92 7.37 20.64
C PRO A 221 5.10 8.54 21.16
N ILE A 222 3.76 8.46 21.00
CA ILE A 222 2.82 9.48 21.48
C ILE A 222 2.97 9.71 22.98
N ASN A 223 3.16 8.63 23.76
CA ASN A 223 3.37 8.67 25.21
C ASN A 223 4.85 8.54 25.58
N LYS A 224 5.71 9.49 25.19
CA LYS A 224 7.16 9.47 25.46
C LYS A 224 7.54 9.15 26.90
N GLN A 225 6.73 9.54 27.88
CA GLN A 225 6.99 9.30 29.30
C GLN A 225 7.02 7.81 29.68
N ASN A 226 6.37 6.94 28.90
CA ASN A 226 6.31 5.50 29.15
C ASN A 226 7.45 4.72 28.48
N TYR A 227 8.34 5.41 27.76
CA TYR A 227 9.41 4.80 26.98
C TYR A 227 10.76 5.44 27.25
N THR A 228 11.80 4.62 27.27
CA THR A 228 13.19 5.05 27.36
C THR A 228 13.81 5.04 25.97
N ALA A 229 14.36 6.18 25.58
CA ALA A 229 15.12 6.32 24.34
C ALA A 229 16.52 5.72 24.50
N ILE A 230 16.87 4.78 23.64
CA ILE A 230 18.22 4.23 23.50
C ILE A 230 18.88 4.95 22.32
N LYS A 231 19.97 5.64 22.62
CA LYS A 231 20.65 6.56 21.72
C LYS A 231 21.94 5.95 21.18
N THR A 232 22.31 6.36 19.97
CA THR A 232 23.60 6.00 19.37
C THR A 232 24.76 6.77 20.03
N ASP A 233 25.88 6.08 20.24
CA ASP A 233 27.17 6.63 20.65
C ASP A 233 28.04 7.03 19.44
N LYS A 234 27.62 6.67 18.22
CA LYS A 234 28.33 6.91 16.96
C LYS A 234 27.50 7.75 16.01
N SER A 235 28.14 8.75 15.41
CA SER A 235 27.61 9.49 14.26
C SER A 235 27.97 8.77 12.97
N GLY A 236 27.05 8.75 12.01
CA GLY A 236 27.27 8.15 10.69
C GLY A 236 25.96 7.71 10.05
N ILE A 237 26.05 6.74 9.13
CA ILE A 237 24.87 6.19 8.46
C ILE A 237 24.66 4.77 8.91
N PHE A 238 23.38 4.45 9.11
CA PHE A 238 22.96 3.11 9.39
C PHE A 238 23.08 2.22 8.14
N THR A 239 24.16 1.44 8.04
CA THR A 239 24.50 0.69 6.83
C THR A 239 24.07 -0.77 6.86
N ASN A 240 23.81 -1.34 8.03
CA ASN A 240 23.34 -2.72 8.15
C ASN A 240 22.55 -3.00 9.43
N LEU A 241 21.42 -3.69 9.31
CA LEU A 241 20.61 -4.22 10.42
C LEU A 241 20.76 -5.74 10.49
N SER A 242 21.27 -6.26 11.61
CA SER A 242 21.26 -7.69 11.84
C SER A 242 19.85 -8.15 12.22
N LEU A 243 19.04 -8.55 11.23
CA LEU A 243 17.70 -9.11 11.45
C LEU A 243 17.72 -10.29 12.43
N LYS A 244 18.80 -11.09 12.44
CA LYS A 244 18.99 -12.18 13.40
C LYS A 244 19.10 -11.65 14.83
N THR A 245 19.90 -10.60 15.06
CA THR A 245 20.03 -9.99 16.39
C THR A 245 18.74 -9.27 16.78
N LEU A 246 18.06 -8.61 15.85
CA LEU A 246 16.79 -7.95 16.12
C LEU A 246 15.68 -8.94 16.49
N LYS A 247 15.59 -10.10 15.81
CA LYS A 247 14.65 -11.18 16.20
C LYS A 247 14.96 -11.75 17.58
N LYS A 248 16.25 -11.88 17.94
CA LYS A 248 16.66 -12.28 19.29
C LYS A 248 16.23 -11.24 20.33
N LEU A 249 16.44 -9.95 20.06
CA LEU A 249 15.99 -8.87 20.92
C LEU A 249 14.48 -8.92 21.13
N LEU A 250 13.68 -9.06 20.06
CA LEU A 250 12.22 -9.13 20.16
C LEU A 250 11.74 -10.36 20.95
N ALA A 251 12.38 -11.52 20.77
CA ALA A 251 12.09 -12.70 21.56
C ALA A 251 12.38 -12.47 23.05
N ARG A 252 13.50 -11.82 23.38
CA ARG A 252 13.89 -11.49 24.76
C ARG A 252 12.95 -10.47 25.39
N LEU A 253 12.56 -9.42 24.65
CA LEU A 253 11.57 -8.44 25.12
C LEU A 253 10.21 -9.09 25.39
N LYS A 254 9.81 -10.09 24.60
CA LYS A 254 8.58 -10.85 24.82
C LYS A 254 8.64 -11.76 26.05
N GLU A 255 9.81 -12.30 26.36
CA GLU A 255 10.03 -13.13 27.56
C GLU A 255 9.96 -12.31 28.85
N ILE A 256 10.50 -11.09 28.83
CA ILE A 256 10.55 -10.17 29.99
C ILE A 256 9.23 -9.40 30.14
N ALA A 257 8.42 -9.30 29.08
CA ALA A 257 7.16 -8.60 29.13
C ALA A 257 6.21 -9.28 30.14
N PRO A 258 5.63 -8.51 31.10
CA PRO A 258 4.70 -9.07 32.07
C PRO A 258 3.51 -9.71 31.35
N THR A 259 3.08 -10.87 31.82
CA THR A 259 1.88 -11.53 31.28
C THR A 259 0.64 -10.66 31.56
N GLU A 260 -0.43 -10.76 30.76
CA GLU A 260 -1.65 -9.94 30.93
C GLU A 260 -2.22 -10.00 32.37
N LYS A 261 -1.94 -11.07 33.12
CA LYS A 261 -2.27 -11.21 34.55
C LYS A 261 -1.49 -10.29 35.50
N GLU A 262 -0.27 -9.89 35.17
CA GLU A 262 0.58 -9.05 36.01
C GLU A 262 0.37 -7.54 35.76
N VAL A 263 -0.02 -7.17 34.54
CA VAL A 263 -0.35 -5.78 34.18
C VAL A 263 -1.62 -5.30 34.89
N ALA A 264 -2.59 -6.20 35.10
CA ALA A 264 -3.79 -5.92 35.90
C ALA A 264 -3.47 -5.61 37.39
N ALA A 265 -2.31 -6.04 37.90
CA ALA A 265 -1.89 -5.81 39.28
C ALA A 265 -1.10 -4.51 39.48
N MET A 266 -0.64 -3.82 38.42
CA MET A 266 0.23 -2.64 38.51
C MET A 266 -0.45 -1.29 38.18
N GLY A 267 -1.76 -1.26 37.92
CA GLY A 267 -2.49 -0.04 37.54
C GLY A 267 -3.23 0.66 38.67
N SER A 268 -2.52 1.42 39.52
CA SER A 268 -3.09 2.60 40.21
C SER A 268 -2.23 3.81 39.86
N ASP A 269 -2.88 4.91 39.50
CA ASP A 269 -2.34 6.24 39.21
C ASP A 269 -1.93 6.53 37.75
N SER A 270 -2.92 6.80 36.91
CA SER A 270 -3.04 8.09 36.20
C SER A 270 -4.25 8.07 35.25
N SER A 271 -5.21 8.93 35.55
CA SER A 271 -6.46 9.08 34.80
C SER A 271 -6.35 10.18 33.74
N THR A 272 -6.47 9.81 32.47
CA THR A 272 -7.18 10.58 31.43
C THR A 272 -7.50 9.65 30.27
N ALA A 273 -8.70 9.07 30.27
CA ALA A 273 -9.19 8.21 29.21
C ALA A 273 -9.86 9.07 28.12
N LEU A 274 -9.21 9.20 26.97
CA LEU A 274 -9.87 9.54 25.71
C LEU A 274 -10.46 8.27 25.13
N SER A 275 -11.77 8.26 24.95
CA SER A 275 -12.53 7.20 24.28
C SER A 275 -12.21 7.17 22.79
N GLY A 276 -11.41 6.18 22.38
CA GLY A 276 -11.11 5.81 21.00
C GLY A 276 -10.74 4.32 20.92
N PRO A 277 -10.73 3.71 19.72
CA PRO A 277 -10.46 2.28 19.55
C PRO A 277 -9.11 1.93 20.19
N GLY A 278 -9.10 0.90 21.05
CA GLY A 278 -7.99 0.60 21.95
C GLY A 278 -6.63 0.54 21.25
N ILE A 279 -5.82 1.60 21.46
CA ILE A 279 -4.44 1.66 20.97
C ILE A 279 -3.63 0.64 21.78
N LYS A 280 -3.30 -0.51 21.18
CA LYS A 280 -2.32 -1.45 21.74
C LYS A 280 -0.98 -0.73 21.80
N ASN A 281 -0.47 -0.45 23.00
CA ASN A 281 0.86 0.16 23.18
C ASN A 281 1.96 -0.89 22.90
N PRO A 282 2.74 -0.76 21.81
CA PRO A 282 3.79 -1.72 21.48
C PRO A 282 4.92 -1.71 22.53
N LEU A 283 5.64 -2.83 22.66
CA LEU A 283 6.76 -2.94 23.61
C LEU A 283 7.93 -2.03 23.25
N CYS A 284 8.11 -1.78 21.95
CA CYS A 284 9.20 -0.95 21.47
C CYS A 284 8.87 -0.25 20.14
N TYR A 285 9.57 0.85 19.90
CA TYR A 285 9.54 1.58 18.63
C TYR A 285 10.93 1.60 18.01
N LEU A 286 11.02 1.25 16.74
CA LEU A 286 12.21 1.44 15.94
C LEU A 286 12.11 2.78 15.21
N SER A 287 12.98 3.73 15.57
CA SER A 287 12.95 5.10 15.05
C SER A 287 13.69 5.33 13.71
N PRO A 288 14.93 4.85 13.49
CA PRO A 288 15.66 5.18 12.28
C PRO A 288 15.12 4.43 11.06
N ARG A 289 15.03 5.13 9.92
CA ARG A 289 14.86 4.49 8.61
C ARG A 289 16.20 3.89 8.16
N PHE A 290 16.18 2.86 7.33
CA PHE A 290 17.41 2.29 6.80
C PHE A 290 18.22 3.38 6.05
N PHE A 291 19.55 3.46 6.23
CA PHE A 291 20.39 4.54 5.69
C PHE A 291 19.96 5.99 6.04
N SER A 292 19.21 6.23 7.12
CA SER A 292 19.01 7.60 7.63
C SER A 292 20.30 8.14 8.27
N ASP A 293 20.62 9.41 8.01
CA ASP A 293 21.73 10.10 8.68
C ASP A 293 21.48 10.16 10.18
N THR A 294 22.43 9.66 10.98
CA THR A 294 22.53 10.07 12.38
C THR A 294 23.44 11.30 12.41
N LYS A 295 22.81 12.47 12.36
CA LYS A 295 23.52 13.75 12.17
C LYS A 295 24.33 14.13 13.41
N GLU A 296 23.96 13.61 14.58
CA GLU A 296 24.61 13.90 15.86
C GLU A 296 24.79 12.64 16.73
N VAL A 297 25.83 12.65 17.58
CA VAL A 297 25.92 11.73 18.73
C VAL A 297 24.69 12.00 19.61
N ASN A 298 23.92 10.96 19.96
CA ASN A 298 22.64 10.98 20.70
C ASN A 298 21.33 10.85 19.89
N ASP A 299 21.39 10.57 18.59
CA ASP A 299 20.16 10.20 17.85
C ASP A 299 19.53 8.91 18.39
N VAL A 300 18.20 8.87 18.45
CA VAL A 300 17.46 7.74 19.06
C VAL A 300 17.36 6.59 18.06
N LEU A 301 17.92 5.43 18.41
CA LEU A 301 17.85 4.21 17.62
C LEU A 301 16.58 3.40 17.96
N PHE A 302 16.19 3.39 19.22
CA PHE A 302 15.14 2.52 19.73
C PHE A 302 14.43 3.18 20.90
N TRP A 303 13.12 2.99 21.01
CA TRP A 303 12.37 3.28 22.23
C TRP A 303 11.93 1.96 22.84
N VAL A 304 12.17 1.76 24.14
CA VAL A 304 11.76 0.56 24.86
C VAL A 304 10.87 0.96 26.02
N ARG A 305 9.76 0.24 26.24
CA ARG A 305 8.83 0.53 27.33
C ARG A 305 9.54 0.45 28.69
N ASN A 306 9.29 1.41 29.57
CA ASN A 306 10.06 1.59 30.81
C ASN A 306 9.96 0.41 31.79
N ASP A 307 8.83 -0.29 31.81
CA ASP A 307 8.61 -1.47 32.64
C ASP A 307 9.54 -2.64 32.30
N LEU A 308 10.04 -2.72 31.07
CA LEU A 308 10.97 -3.74 30.61
C LEU A 308 12.43 -3.45 30.99
N LEU A 309 12.72 -2.25 31.51
CA LEU A 309 14.06 -1.80 31.88
C LEU A 309 14.23 -1.64 33.40
N LYS A 310 13.39 -2.30 34.20
CA LYS A 310 13.45 -2.24 35.67
C LYS A 310 14.64 -3.03 36.24
N ASP A 311 15.08 -4.07 35.55
CA ASP A 311 16.24 -4.89 35.93
C ASP A 311 17.51 -4.38 35.24
N GLU A 312 18.57 -4.13 36.01
CA GLU A 312 19.85 -3.63 35.51
C GLU A 312 20.54 -4.63 34.57
N GLU A 313 20.44 -5.94 34.86
CA GLU A 313 21.08 -6.98 34.06
C GLU A 313 20.38 -7.11 32.69
N ALA A 314 19.05 -7.21 32.69
CA ALA A 314 18.25 -7.19 31.47
C ALA A 314 18.43 -5.88 30.66
N THR A 315 18.54 -4.73 31.32
CA THR A 315 18.76 -3.44 30.65
C THR A 315 20.10 -3.41 29.90
N LYS A 316 21.15 -3.95 30.51
CA LYS A 316 22.47 -4.04 29.88
C LYS A 316 22.44 -4.99 28.68
N GLU A 317 21.82 -6.16 28.83
CA GLU A 317 21.64 -7.14 27.76
C GLU A 317 20.85 -6.54 26.57
N ILE A 318 19.73 -5.87 26.83
CA ILE A 318 18.89 -5.21 25.82
C ILE A 318 19.68 -4.13 25.06
N LYS A 319 20.43 -3.28 25.77
CA LYS A 319 21.27 -2.25 25.15
C LYS A 319 22.36 -2.87 24.28
N GLU A 320 23.04 -3.92 24.76
CA GLU A 320 24.06 -4.62 23.98
C GLU A 320 23.49 -5.27 22.71
N LEU A 321 22.32 -5.92 22.80
CA LEU A 321 21.63 -6.50 21.65
C LEU A 321 21.20 -5.43 20.64
N ILE A 322 20.75 -4.27 21.11
CA ILE A 322 20.45 -3.12 20.25
C ILE A 322 21.73 -2.67 19.55
N TYR A 323 22.81 -2.34 20.26
CA TYR A 323 24.06 -1.90 19.63
C TYR A 323 24.66 -2.95 18.67
N GLN A 324 24.49 -4.25 18.94
CA GLN A 324 24.89 -5.32 18.02
C GLN A 324 23.96 -5.45 16.81
N ALA A 325 22.69 -5.06 16.93
CA ALA A 325 21.74 -5.08 15.82
C ALA A 325 22.07 -3.99 14.80
N PHE A 326 22.64 -2.85 15.24
CA PHE A 326 22.94 -1.72 14.36
C PHE A 326 24.43 -1.63 13.97
N THR A 327 24.73 -1.58 12.67
CA THR A 327 26.06 -1.20 12.16
C THR A 327 26.01 0.23 11.64
N ILE A 328 26.82 1.11 12.23
CA ILE A 328 26.96 2.52 11.84
C ILE A 328 28.37 2.71 11.29
N THR A 329 28.46 3.23 10.06
CA THR A 329 29.75 3.54 9.41
C THR A 329 29.74 4.99 8.92
N SER A 330 30.93 5.59 8.78
CA SER A 330 31.07 6.87 8.07
C SER A 330 30.66 6.66 6.61
N LEU A 331 29.89 7.60 6.06
CA LEU A 331 29.59 7.60 4.64
C LEU A 331 30.73 8.34 3.92
N ASP A 332 31.60 7.60 3.24
CA ASP A 332 32.65 8.17 2.38
C ASP A 332 32.10 8.70 1.03
N PHE A 333 30.79 8.90 0.93
CA PHE A 333 30.06 9.22 -0.29
C PHE A 333 29.38 10.58 -0.18
N ASP A 334 29.84 11.54 -0.98
CA ASP A 334 29.29 12.90 -1.02
C ASP A 334 28.11 12.98 -2.02
N LEU A 335 26.89 12.91 -1.47
CA LEU A 335 25.65 13.06 -2.23
C LEU A 335 25.54 14.42 -2.95
N GLU A 336 26.07 15.49 -2.36
CA GLU A 336 26.05 16.83 -2.97
C GLU A 336 27.00 16.91 -4.16
N HIS A 337 28.19 16.31 -4.04
CA HIS A 337 29.11 16.20 -5.17
C HIS A 337 28.49 15.42 -6.35
N THR A 338 27.87 14.27 -6.08
CA THR A 338 27.17 13.50 -7.12
C THR A 338 26.01 14.28 -7.73
N ARG A 339 25.18 14.94 -6.91
CA ARG A 339 24.11 15.79 -7.43
C ARG A 339 24.65 16.91 -8.30
N SER A 340 25.77 17.52 -7.93
CA SER A 340 26.44 18.54 -8.74
C SER A 340 26.86 18.00 -10.11
N ASN A 341 27.32 16.75 -10.22
CA ASN A 341 27.68 16.17 -11.51
C ASN A 341 26.46 15.94 -12.42
N ILE A 342 25.33 15.49 -11.87
CA ILE A 342 24.07 15.39 -12.64
C ILE A 342 23.55 16.79 -13.03
N ARG A 343 23.69 17.78 -12.14
CA ARG A 343 23.32 19.17 -12.42
C ARG A 343 24.09 19.78 -13.60
N LYS A 344 25.34 19.38 -13.83
CA LYS A 344 26.11 19.82 -15.02
C LYS A 344 25.44 19.40 -16.31
N LEU A 345 24.84 18.21 -16.37
CA LEU A 345 24.07 17.76 -17.53
C LEU A 345 22.89 18.71 -17.80
N LYS A 346 22.16 19.08 -16.74
CA LYS A 346 21.06 20.04 -16.84
C LYS A 346 21.52 21.40 -17.36
N LEU A 347 22.58 21.96 -16.76
CA LEU A 347 23.10 23.28 -17.15
C LEU A 347 23.53 23.29 -18.63
N LEU A 348 24.24 22.25 -19.08
CA LEU A 348 24.60 22.09 -20.48
C LEU A 348 23.38 22.05 -21.40
N SER A 349 22.32 21.31 -21.01
CA SER A 349 21.06 21.31 -21.78
C SER A 349 20.41 22.68 -21.83
N LEU A 350 20.40 23.43 -20.72
CA LEU A 350 19.83 24.77 -20.66
C LEU A 350 20.62 25.79 -21.51
N ASP A 351 21.95 25.69 -21.54
CA ASP A 351 22.78 26.52 -22.42
C ASP A 351 22.50 26.22 -23.90
N LEU A 352 22.37 24.95 -24.27
CA LEU A 352 22.02 24.57 -25.65
C LEU A 352 20.60 24.98 -26.05
N VAL A 353 19.65 24.97 -25.12
CA VAL A 353 18.30 25.53 -25.31
C VAL A 353 18.39 27.04 -25.58
N LYS A 354 19.16 27.76 -24.76
CA LYS A 354 19.36 29.21 -24.90
C LYS A 354 20.03 29.58 -26.23
N ASP A 355 20.99 28.78 -26.66
CA ASP A 355 21.71 28.93 -27.92
C ASP A 355 20.94 28.39 -29.15
N GLN A 356 19.75 27.81 -28.95
CA GLN A 356 18.89 27.22 -29.98
C GLN A 356 19.56 26.09 -30.80
N ARG A 357 20.46 25.32 -30.18
CA ARG A 357 21.23 24.25 -30.83
C ARG A 357 20.55 22.90 -30.67
N GLY A 358 19.44 22.69 -31.39
CA GLY A 358 18.57 21.51 -31.27
C GLY A 358 19.28 20.16 -31.47
N ASP A 359 20.11 20.00 -32.50
CA ASP A 359 20.77 18.71 -32.78
C ASP A 359 21.72 18.28 -31.66
N GLU A 360 22.51 19.23 -31.13
CA GLU A 360 23.42 18.99 -30.01
C GLU A 360 22.67 18.77 -28.70
N LEU A 361 21.54 19.47 -28.51
CA LEU A 361 20.65 19.24 -27.39
C LEU A 361 20.16 17.79 -27.40
N GLY A 362 19.73 17.26 -28.55
CA GLY A 362 19.32 15.86 -28.68
C GLY A 362 20.39 14.86 -28.24
N GLU A 363 21.66 15.11 -28.58
CA GLU A 363 22.78 14.27 -28.13
C GLU A 363 23.00 14.34 -26.61
N VAL A 364 22.87 15.52 -26.01
CA VAL A 364 23.02 15.72 -24.57
C VAL A 364 21.87 15.09 -23.80
N LEU A 365 20.63 15.28 -24.26
CA LEU A 365 19.43 14.69 -23.66
C LEU A 365 19.45 13.16 -23.71
N ASN A 366 20.14 12.56 -24.68
CA ASN A 366 20.32 11.12 -24.73
C ASN A 366 21.08 10.56 -23.51
N ASN A 367 21.85 11.38 -22.79
CA ASN A 367 22.45 10.95 -21.53
C ASN A 367 21.40 10.70 -20.44
N TYR A 368 20.28 11.44 -20.41
CA TYR A 368 19.17 11.13 -19.49
C TYR A 368 18.53 9.78 -19.82
N THR A 369 18.35 9.47 -21.11
CA THR A 369 17.90 8.14 -21.55
C THR A 369 18.81 7.04 -21.02
N LYS A 370 20.14 7.21 -21.19
CA LYS A 370 21.13 6.25 -20.68
C LYS A 370 21.06 6.07 -19.17
N LEU A 371 20.91 7.15 -18.40
CA LEU A 371 20.75 7.04 -16.94
C LEU A 371 19.52 6.23 -16.54
N ILE A 372 18.43 6.33 -17.32
CA ILE A 372 17.23 5.50 -17.12
C ILE A 372 17.47 4.04 -17.57
N GLU A 373 18.19 3.80 -18.65
CA GLU A 373 18.64 2.45 -19.04
C GLU A 373 19.53 1.81 -17.94
N ASP A 374 20.41 2.61 -17.34
CA ASP A 374 21.27 2.18 -16.24
C ASP A 374 20.46 1.87 -14.97
N PHE A 375 19.41 2.66 -14.72
CA PHE A 375 18.45 2.39 -13.67
C PHE A 375 17.76 1.04 -13.88
N TYR A 376 17.26 0.76 -15.08
CA TYR A 376 16.63 -0.53 -15.37
C TYR A 376 17.60 -1.70 -15.31
N SER A 377 18.80 -1.53 -15.87
CA SER A 377 19.87 -2.54 -15.81
C SER A 377 20.26 -2.87 -14.37
N TYR A 378 20.22 -1.87 -13.48
CA TYR A 378 20.46 -2.06 -12.06
C TYR A 378 19.31 -2.81 -11.36
N LEU A 379 18.06 -2.59 -11.79
CA LEU A 379 16.87 -3.22 -11.19
C LEU A 379 16.55 -4.62 -11.71
N GLU A 380 17.03 -4.98 -12.90
CA GLU A 380 16.80 -6.29 -13.53
C GLU A 380 17.05 -7.47 -12.56
N PRO A 381 18.16 -7.54 -11.79
CA PRO A 381 18.40 -8.64 -10.85
C PRO A 381 17.40 -8.74 -9.69
N TYR A 382 16.61 -7.69 -9.44
CA TYR A 382 15.64 -7.61 -8.35
C TYR A 382 14.19 -7.90 -8.81
N GLY A 383 14.00 -8.20 -10.10
CA GLY A 383 12.68 -8.47 -10.69
C GLY A 383 12.22 -7.42 -11.71
N GLY A 384 13.02 -6.38 -11.97
CA GLY A 384 12.71 -5.35 -12.97
C GLY A 384 11.99 -4.12 -12.40
N GLY A 385 11.16 -3.49 -13.22
CA GLY A 385 10.45 -2.24 -12.93
C GLY A 385 9.38 -2.31 -11.83
N PHE A 386 8.81 -1.16 -11.50
CA PHE A 386 7.76 -1.03 -10.49
C PHE A 386 6.36 -1.31 -11.05
N SER A 387 5.54 -2.09 -10.33
CA SER A 387 4.12 -2.28 -10.70
C SER A 387 3.28 -1.03 -10.48
N GLU A 388 2.08 -0.95 -11.07
CA GLU A 388 1.19 0.22 -10.94
C GLU A 388 0.92 0.59 -9.48
N LYS A 389 0.63 -0.42 -8.65
CA LYS A 389 0.39 -0.22 -7.21
C LYS A 389 1.63 0.31 -6.49
N GLN A 390 2.80 -0.28 -6.75
CA GLN A 390 4.06 0.18 -6.17
C GLN A 390 4.39 1.61 -6.59
N ALA A 391 4.18 1.94 -7.86
CA ALA A 391 4.38 3.29 -8.38
C ALA A 391 3.46 4.30 -7.70
N ARG A 392 2.17 3.95 -7.49
CA ARG A 392 1.21 4.79 -6.77
C ARG A 392 1.64 5.03 -5.32
N ASP A 393 2.01 3.98 -4.60
CA ASP A 393 2.50 4.07 -3.21
C ASP A 393 3.78 4.92 -3.12
N MET A 394 4.71 4.73 -4.05
CA MET A 394 5.97 5.50 -4.10
C MET A 394 5.76 6.95 -4.56
N SER A 395 4.78 7.24 -5.41
CA SER A 395 4.51 8.60 -5.88
C SER A 395 4.09 9.53 -4.74
N MET A 396 3.36 9.00 -3.75
CA MET A 396 3.04 9.72 -2.51
C MET A 396 4.30 9.95 -1.64
N GLU A 397 5.24 8.99 -1.63
CA GLU A 397 6.52 9.13 -0.92
C GLU A 397 7.53 10.06 -1.63
N ILE A 398 7.39 10.33 -2.93
CA ILE A 398 8.30 11.23 -3.68
C ILE A 398 8.23 12.67 -3.16
N PHE A 399 7.07 13.12 -2.65
CA PHE A 399 6.96 14.40 -1.95
C PHE A 399 7.72 14.44 -0.60
N PHE A 400 8.04 13.28 -0.03
CA PHE A 400 8.74 13.11 1.26
C PHE A 400 10.09 12.38 1.13
N GLY A 401 10.67 12.31 -0.07
CA GLY A 401 12.02 11.78 -0.30
C GLY A 401 12.10 10.38 -0.92
N GLY A 402 11.28 10.08 -1.93
CA GLY A 402 11.35 8.87 -2.78
C GLY A 402 12.70 8.65 -3.48
N LEU A 403 12.77 7.80 -4.51
CA LEU A 403 14.05 7.46 -5.18
C LEU A 403 14.76 8.70 -5.74
N LYS A 404 15.75 9.22 -5.00
CA LYS A 404 16.44 10.48 -5.33
C LYS A 404 16.95 10.53 -6.77
N PRO A 405 17.58 9.48 -7.34
CA PRO A 405 18.05 9.56 -8.72
C PRO A 405 16.93 9.83 -9.72
N VAL A 406 15.77 9.18 -9.56
CA VAL A 406 14.59 9.39 -10.41
C VAL A 406 14.00 10.78 -10.18
N ALA A 407 13.88 11.22 -8.93
CA ALA A 407 13.40 12.56 -8.60
C ALA A 407 14.30 13.67 -9.17
N TRP A 408 15.63 13.48 -9.14
CA TRP A 408 16.59 14.42 -9.71
C TRP A 408 16.47 14.49 -11.23
N ILE A 409 16.38 13.35 -11.92
CA ILE A 409 16.17 13.30 -13.37
C ILE A 409 14.84 13.97 -13.74
N SER A 410 13.75 13.60 -13.06
CA SER A 410 12.42 14.16 -13.30
C SER A 410 12.41 15.69 -13.14
N LYS A 411 13.05 16.21 -12.07
CA LYS A 411 13.18 17.66 -11.82
C LYS A 411 14.01 18.36 -12.90
N ASP A 412 15.13 17.78 -13.31
CA ASP A 412 15.99 18.38 -14.32
C ASP A 412 15.31 18.41 -15.68
N ILE A 413 14.70 17.30 -16.11
CA ILE A 413 13.95 17.23 -17.36
C ILE A 413 12.79 18.22 -17.35
N ARG A 414 12.11 18.38 -16.21
CA ARG A 414 11.04 19.37 -16.07
C ARG A 414 11.53 20.78 -16.37
N GLU A 415 12.64 21.19 -15.75
CA GLU A 415 13.20 22.53 -15.94
C GLU A 415 13.70 22.73 -17.37
N ILE A 416 14.39 21.73 -17.95
CA ILE A 416 14.85 21.77 -19.35
C ILE A 416 13.65 21.87 -20.31
N PHE A 417 12.60 21.10 -20.06
CA PHE A 417 11.39 21.10 -20.85
C PHE A 417 10.67 22.45 -20.76
N GLU A 418 10.44 22.98 -19.55
CA GLU A 418 9.78 24.27 -19.33
C GLU A 418 10.54 25.40 -20.04
N ARG A 419 11.89 25.41 -19.98
CA ARG A 419 12.71 26.38 -20.71
C ARG A 419 12.75 26.14 -22.22
N GLY A 420 12.74 24.88 -22.65
CA GLY A 420 12.79 24.51 -24.06
C GLY A 420 11.50 24.83 -24.80
N ILE A 421 10.34 24.63 -24.19
CA ILE A 421 9.03 24.99 -24.79
C ILE A 421 8.80 26.51 -24.84
N GLU A 422 9.49 27.28 -24.01
CA GLU A 422 9.52 28.75 -24.07
C GLU A 422 10.40 29.29 -25.22
N SER A 423 11.24 28.43 -25.82
CA SER A 423 12.07 28.82 -26.97
C SER A 423 11.23 28.96 -28.25
N ASP A 424 11.69 29.77 -29.18
CA ASP A 424 11.04 29.92 -30.50
C ASP A 424 11.55 28.90 -31.55
N SER A 425 12.49 28.01 -31.17
CA SER A 425 13.05 26.99 -32.07
C SER A 425 12.23 25.71 -32.03
N LYS A 426 11.69 25.31 -33.18
CA LYS A 426 10.98 24.04 -33.35
C LYS A 426 11.88 22.84 -33.08
N GLU A 427 13.16 22.94 -33.44
CA GLU A 427 14.17 21.90 -33.23
C GLU A 427 14.38 21.67 -31.73
N VAL A 428 14.52 22.73 -30.94
CA VAL A 428 14.62 22.63 -29.47
C VAL A 428 13.36 22.01 -28.88
N ILE A 429 12.18 22.52 -29.26
CA ILE A 429 10.88 22.03 -28.78
C ILE A 429 10.68 20.55 -29.11
N LYS A 430 11.06 20.14 -30.32
CA LYS A 430 10.99 18.74 -30.75
C LYS A 430 11.80 17.84 -29.82
N GLU A 431 13.04 18.21 -29.51
CA GLU A 431 13.92 17.38 -28.68
C GLU A 431 13.47 17.35 -27.22
N VAL A 432 13.13 18.49 -26.61
CA VAL A 432 12.64 18.50 -25.21
C VAL A 432 11.26 17.88 -25.10
N GLY A 433 10.39 18.09 -26.09
CA GLY A 433 9.02 17.58 -26.14
C GLY A 433 8.94 16.07 -26.28
N TYR A 434 9.89 15.48 -27.03
CA TYR A 434 9.95 14.04 -27.26
C TYR A 434 10.69 13.27 -26.16
N LEU A 435 11.56 13.91 -25.36
CA LEU A 435 12.29 13.21 -24.30
C LEU A 435 11.36 12.50 -23.28
N PRO A 436 10.34 13.14 -22.68
CA PRO A 436 9.42 12.47 -21.76
C PRO A 436 8.71 11.27 -22.41
N VAL A 437 8.28 11.42 -23.67
CA VAL A 437 7.61 10.39 -24.46
C VAL A 437 8.55 9.20 -24.70
N ARG A 438 9.82 9.48 -25.02
CA ARG A 438 10.87 8.46 -25.16
C ARG A 438 11.03 7.69 -23.85
N LEU A 439 11.11 8.38 -22.71
CA LEU A 439 11.23 7.72 -21.40
C LEU A 439 10.00 6.88 -21.02
N MET A 440 8.79 7.34 -21.35
CA MET A 440 7.57 6.53 -21.20
C MET A 440 7.62 5.26 -22.05
N ARG A 441 8.14 5.34 -23.28
CA ARG A 441 8.32 4.17 -24.15
C ARG A 441 9.30 3.16 -23.54
N TYR A 442 10.44 3.61 -23.03
CA TYR A 442 11.37 2.74 -22.29
C TYR A 442 10.71 2.12 -21.06
N ALA A 443 9.89 2.89 -20.34
CA ALA A 443 9.17 2.37 -19.18
C ALA A 443 8.21 1.22 -19.54
N ILE A 444 7.57 1.28 -20.72
CA ILE A 444 6.79 0.14 -21.25
C ILE A 444 7.69 -1.08 -21.48
N ASP A 445 8.85 -0.94 -22.12
CA ASP A 445 9.74 -2.09 -22.37
C ASP A 445 10.19 -2.80 -21.09
N TYR A 446 10.48 -2.00 -20.06
CA TYR A 446 10.95 -2.49 -18.77
C TYR A 446 9.83 -2.75 -17.75
N LYS A 447 8.56 -2.64 -18.17
CA LYS A 447 7.36 -2.91 -17.33
C LYS A 447 7.36 -2.05 -16.05
N ASP A 448 7.71 -0.77 -16.18
CA ASP A 448 7.89 0.16 -15.07
C ASP A 448 6.85 1.27 -15.06
N HIS A 449 5.91 1.22 -14.11
CA HIS A 449 4.89 2.25 -13.96
C HIS A 449 5.39 3.52 -13.29
N LEU A 450 6.49 3.44 -12.52
CA LEU A 450 7.00 4.59 -11.78
C LEU A 450 7.55 5.65 -12.73
N ILE A 451 8.47 5.27 -13.61
CA ILE A 451 9.03 6.15 -14.64
C ILE A 451 7.93 6.63 -15.57
N PHE A 452 7.01 5.75 -15.99
CA PHE A 452 5.89 6.14 -16.85
C PHE A 452 5.05 7.26 -16.21
N GLN A 453 4.64 7.09 -14.95
CA GLN A 453 3.83 8.08 -14.22
C GLN A 453 4.59 9.39 -13.94
N GLN A 454 5.92 9.37 -13.82
CA GLN A 454 6.72 10.60 -13.67
C GLN A 454 6.67 11.50 -14.90
N PHE A 455 6.47 10.93 -16.09
CA PHE A 455 6.54 11.66 -17.37
C PHE A 455 5.17 11.82 -18.07
N GLN A 456 4.08 11.33 -17.47
CA GLN A 456 2.75 11.39 -18.07
C GLN A 456 2.12 12.79 -18.16
N TYR A 457 2.62 13.78 -17.40
CA TYR A 457 2.03 15.13 -17.35
C TYR A 457 2.54 16.10 -18.44
N TYR A 458 3.60 15.76 -19.16
CA TYR A 458 4.21 16.63 -20.17
C TYR A 458 3.33 16.91 -21.40
N PRO A 459 2.51 15.96 -21.91
CA PRO A 459 1.49 16.24 -22.92
C PRO A 459 0.59 17.42 -22.55
N PHE A 460 0.17 17.50 -21.29
CA PHE A 460 -0.61 18.63 -20.79
C PHE A 460 0.19 19.96 -20.80
N ARG A 461 1.48 19.92 -20.47
CA ARG A 461 2.33 21.13 -20.55
C ARG A 461 2.53 21.62 -21.99
N LEU A 462 2.61 20.70 -22.97
CA LEU A 462 2.61 21.07 -24.40
C LEU A 462 1.32 21.79 -24.78
N TYR A 463 0.17 21.30 -24.30
CA TYR A 463 -1.12 21.97 -24.50
C TYR A 463 -1.14 23.39 -23.89
N GLN A 464 -0.65 23.55 -22.64
CA GLN A 464 -0.55 24.88 -22.02
C GLN A 464 0.36 25.83 -22.80
N ALA A 465 1.51 25.34 -23.29
CA ALA A 465 2.42 26.12 -24.11
C ALA A 465 1.78 26.52 -25.45
N TYR A 466 1.00 25.61 -26.07
CA TYR A 466 0.20 25.91 -27.25
C TYR A 466 -0.75 27.09 -27.01
N VAL A 467 -1.53 27.06 -25.92
CA VAL A 467 -2.47 28.15 -25.58
C VAL A 467 -1.74 29.48 -25.40
N ASN A 468 -0.55 29.46 -24.79
CA ASN A 468 0.27 30.65 -24.61
C ASN A 468 0.84 31.17 -25.94
N ALA A 469 1.31 30.28 -26.83
CA ALA A 469 1.80 30.65 -28.15
C ALA A 469 0.70 31.25 -29.03
N GLN A 470 -0.53 30.71 -28.96
CA GLN A 470 -1.69 31.25 -29.66
C GLN A 470 -2.04 32.66 -29.17
N LYS A 471 -2.05 32.89 -27.84
CA LYS A 471 -2.26 34.23 -27.25
C LYS A 471 -1.17 35.23 -27.66
N ALA A 472 0.04 34.76 -27.91
CA ALA A 472 1.16 35.58 -28.39
C ALA A 472 1.18 35.80 -29.92
N GLY A 473 0.20 35.27 -30.68
CA GLY A 473 0.13 35.40 -32.13
C GLY A 473 1.17 34.58 -32.91
N LYS A 474 1.71 33.51 -32.30
CA LYS A 474 2.72 32.63 -32.91
C LYS A 474 2.07 31.37 -33.52
N ASP A 475 1.25 31.54 -34.55
CA ASP A 475 0.37 30.48 -35.07
C ASP A 475 1.11 29.20 -35.53
N GLU A 476 2.25 29.35 -36.19
CA GLU A 476 3.04 28.21 -36.69
C GLU A 476 3.63 27.36 -35.55
N LEU A 477 4.07 28.05 -34.48
CA LEU A 477 4.58 27.43 -33.26
C LEU A 477 3.45 26.78 -32.46
N ALA A 478 2.31 27.47 -32.34
CA ALA A 478 1.12 26.97 -31.66
C ALA A 478 0.63 25.67 -32.32
N THR A 479 0.51 25.64 -33.64
CA THR A 479 0.13 24.44 -34.41
C THR A 479 1.06 23.27 -34.13
N PHE A 480 2.37 23.53 -34.09
CA PHE A 480 3.36 22.50 -33.77
C PHE A 480 3.20 21.97 -32.33
N LEU A 481 3.12 22.84 -31.33
CA LEU A 481 2.95 22.45 -29.92
C LEU A 481 1.66 21.64 -29.69
N PHE A 482 0.56 22.08 -30.31
CA PHE A 482 -0.72 21.37 -30.25
C PHE A 482 -0.62 19.97 -30.83
N ASP A 483 -0.06 19.83 -32.03
CA ASP A 483 0.14 18.53 -32.66
C ASP A 483 0.96 17.57 -31.80
N ARG A 484 2.05 18.07 -31.18
CA ARG A 484 2.91 17.28 -30.30
C ARG A 484 2.24 16.87 -28.99
N SER A 485 1.23 17.60 -28.52
CA SER A 485 0.52 17.31 -27.26
C SER A 485 -0.25 15.98 -27.26
N TRP A 486 -0.65 15.47 -28.42
CA TRP A 486 -1.40 14.20 -28.53
C TRP A 486 -0.77 13.18 -29.47
N ARG A 487 -0.10 13.61 -30.55
CA ARG A 487 0.39 12.69 -31.59
C ARG A 487 1.38 11.67 -31.04
N TYR A 488 2.27 12.10 -30.17
CA TYR A 488 3.23 11.22 -29.52
C TYR A 488 2.57 10.14 -28.66
N LEU A 489 1.51 10.47 -27.92
CA LEU A 489 0.76 9.49 -27.14
C LEU A 489 0.01 8.50 -28.02
N LYS A 490 -0.59 9.00 -29.11
CA LYS A 490 -1.24 8.14 -30.12
C LYS A 490 -0.24 7.16 -30.73
N GLU A 491 0.97 7.61 -31.06
CA GLU A 491 2.02 6.75 -31.60
C GLU A 491 2.46 5.67 -30.61
N ILE A 492 2.62 6.03 -29.33
CA ILE A 492 2.89 5.04 -28.27
C ILE A 492 1.75 4.04 -28.15
N SER A 493 0.50 4.50 -28.12
CA SER A 493 -0.67 3.63 -28.02
C SER A 493 -0.74 2.65 -29.20
N ASP A 494 -0.88 3.18 -30.41
CA ASP A 494 -1.35 2.40 -31.57
C ASP A 494 -0.23 1.59 -32.25
N TYR A 495 1.02 2.06 -32.16
CA TYR A 495 2.15 1.39 -32.81
C TYR A 495 3.08 0.70 -31.83
N TYR A 496 3.23 1.22 -30.60
CA TYR A 496 4.14 0.65 -29.63
C TYR A 496 3.48 -0.36 -28.72
N LEU A 497 2.53 0.09 -27.90
CA LEU A 497 1.88 -0.70 -26.87
C LEU A 497 1.03 -1.82 -27.49
N GLU A 498 0.26 -1.52 -28.53
CA GLU A 498 -0.47 -2.54 -29.29
C GLU A 498 0.44 -3.64 -29.88
N SER A 499 1.67 -3.29 -30.28
CA SER A 499 2.59 -4.27 -30.87
C SER A 499 3.06 -5.32 -29.85
N LYS A 500 3.05 -4.98 -28.55
CA LYS A 500 3.39 -5.89 -27.45
C LYS A 500 2.39 -7.04 -27.28
N LEU A 501 1.20 -6.93 -27.87
CA LEU A 501 0.17 -7.98 -27.87
C LEU A 501 0.32 -8.97 -29.04
N LYS A 502 1.26 -8.76 -29.97
CA LYS A 502 1.47 -9.67 -31.11
C LYS A 502 2.36 -10.85 -30.66
N LYS A 503 2.00 -12.06 -31.11
CA LYS A 503 2.45 -13.43 -30.69
C LYS A 503 3.98 -13.71 -30.54
N GLU A 504 4.88 -12.75 -30.71
CA GLU A 504 6.33 -12.95 -30.63
C GLU A 504 7.00 -12.40 -29.36
N GLU A 505 6.31 -11.59 -28.55
CA GLU A 505 6.85 -11.07 -27.27
C GLU A 505 6.08 -11.66 -26.06
N ASP A 506 6.81 -12.21 -25.08
CA ASP A 506 6.29 -12.65 -23.77
C ASP A 506 6.03 -11.43 -22.86
N TYR A 507 5.10 -10.57 -23.29
CA TYR A 507 4.74 -9.34 -22.60
C TYR A 507 3.46 -9.53 -21.78
N PRO A 508 3.45 -9.28 -20.45
CA PRO A 508 2.30 -9.53 -19.61
C PRO A 508 1.09 -8.65 -19.98
N GLU A 509 -0.07 -9.26 -20.11
CA GLU A 509 -1.30 -8.57 -20.50
C GLU A 509 -1.76 -7.52 -19.50
N GLU A 510 -1.59 -7.79 -18.21
CA GLU A 510 -1.91 -6.85 -17.13
C GLU A 510 -1.13 -5.55 -17.28
N GLU A 511 0.14 -5.63 -17.69
CA GLU A 511 0.98 -4.46 -17.95
C GLU A 511 0.44 -3.64 -19.13
N VAL A 512 0.00 -4.30 -20.20
CA VAL A 512 -0.63 -3.61 -21.34
C VAL A 512 -1.90 -2.87 -20.91
N ARG A 513 -2.76 -3.53 -20.12
CA ARG A 513 -3.99 -2.92 -19.59
C ARG A 513 -3.66 -1.68 -18.73
N ASN A 514 -2.66 -1.78 -17.86
CA ASN A 514 -2.30 -0.70 -16.94
C ASN A 514 -1.70 0.50 -17.68
N PHE A 515 -0.77 0.29 -18.63
CA PHE A 515 -0.21 1.38 -19.44
C PHE A 515 -1.27 2.02 -20.35
N ALA A 516 -2.16 1.23 -20.94
CA ALA A 516 -3.23 1.74 -21.77
C ALA A 516 -4.19 2.62 -20.95
N CYS A 517 -4.59 2.18 -19.76
CA CYS A 517 -5.37 2.97 -18.81
C CYS A 517 -4.67 4.29 -18.43
N ALA A 518 -3.36 4.27 -18.20
CA ALA A 518 -2.59 5.48 -17.92
C ALA A 518 -2.62 6.46 -19.10
N ILE A 519 -2.50 5.99 -20.35
CA ILE A 519 -2.65 6.82 -21.56
C ILE A 519 -4.06 7.43 -21.64
N LEU A 520 -5.11 6.64 -21.38
CA LEU A 520 -6.49 7.14 -21.35
C LEU A 520 -6.67 8.26 -20.31
N LYS A 521 -6.09 8.11 -19.11
CA LYS A 521 -6.11 9.16 -18.08
C LYS A 521 -5.44 10.47 -18.54
N ILE A 522 -4.36 10.39 -19.34
CA ILE A 522 -3.74 11.58 -19.93
C ILE A 522 -4.72 12.27 -20.90
N PHE A 523 -5.39 11.50 -21.77
CA PHE A 523 -6.41 12.04 -22.68
C PHE A 523 -7.61 12.64 -21.95
N GLN A 524 -8.08 12.00 -20.87
CA GLN A 524 -9.10 12.57 -19.98
C GLN A 524 -8.67 13.95 -19.47
N GLY A 525 -7.41 14.09 -19.04
CA GLY A 525 -6.84 15.36 -18.62
C GLY A 525 -6.81 16.40 -19.74
N LEU A 526 -6.36 16.04 -20.94
CA LEU A 526 -6.33 16.95 -22.11
C LEU A 526 -7.74 17.42 -22.51
N LEU A 527 -8.72 16.52 -22.50
CA LEU A 527 -10.13 16.84 -22.76
C LEU A 527 -10.70 17.79 -21.71
N LYS A 528 -10.50 17.50 -20.42
CA LYS A 528 -10.96 18.38 -19.34
C LYS A 528 -10.32 19.77 -19.42
N ASN A 529 -9.01 19.85 -19.65
CA ASN A 529 -8.32 21.13 -19.71
C ASN A 529 -8.67 21.97 -20.95
N SER A 530 -8.91 21.34 -22.10
CA SER A 530 -9.42 22.05 -23.28
C SER A 530 -10.86 22.55 -23.09
N PHE A 531 -11.68 21.81 -22.36
CA PHE A 531 -12.99 22.29 -21.90
C PHE A 531 -12.87 23.50 -20.97
N GLU A 532 -12.04 23.42 -19.92
CA GLU A 532 -11.82 24.53 -18.98
C GLU A 532 -11.20 25.77 -19.64
N GLY A 533 -10.34 25.55 -20.65
CA GLY A 533 -9.75 26.59 -21.48
C GLY A 533 -10.70 27.17 -22.54
N ARG A 534 -11.94 26.67 -22.67
CA ARG A 534 -12.92 27.04 -23.71
C ARG A 534 -12.40 26.87 -25.15
N ASP A 535 -11.55 25.87 -25.37
CA ASP A 535 -10.92 25.54 -26.66
C ASP A 535 -11.57 24.32 -27.34
N ILE A 536 -12.61 24.60 -28.13
CA ILE A 536 -13.45 23.56 -28.77
C ILE A 536 -12.73 22.77 -29.88
N GLU A 537 -11.81 23.41 -30.60
CA GLU A 537 -11.10 22.77 -31.72
C GLU A 537 -10.13 21.70 -31.20
N SER A 538 -9.34 22.06 -30.17
CA SER A 538 -8.46 21.10 -29.49
C SER A 538 -9.25 19.96 -28.87
N PHE A 539 -10.37 20.27 -28.21
CA PHE A 539 -11.23 19.26 -27.59
C PHE A 539 -11.77 18.25 -28.60
N LYS A 540 -12.24 18.69 -29.78
CA LYS A 540 -12.71 17.77 -30.84
C LYS A 540 -11.60 16.86 -31.34
N THR A 541 -10.38 17.37 -31.48
CA THR A 541 -9.23 16.56 -31.91
C THR A 541 -8.85 15.56 -30.83
N TYR A 542 -8.77 15.97 -29.56
CA TYR A 542 -8.50 15.05 -28.46
C TYR A 542 -9.59 13.99 -28.33
N LEU A 543 -10.86 14.36 -28.50
CA LEU A 543 -12.00 13.43 -28.43
C LEU A 543 -11.93 12.41 -29.55
N SER A 544 -11.78 12.86 -30.80
CA SER A 544 -11.64 11.96 -31.95
C SER A 544 -10.41 11.06 -31.84
N THR A 545 -9.33 11.57 -31.27
CA THR A 545 -8.10 10.78 -31.06
C THR A 545 -8.32 9.73 -29.99
N ALA A 546 -8.83 10.11 -28.81
CA ALA A 546 -9.07 9.22 -27.68
C ALA A 546 -10.05 8.09 -28.04
N SER A 547 -11.14 8.40 -28.74
CA SER A 547 -12.09 7.40 -29.23
C SER A 547 -11.45 6.43 -30.23
N GLY A 548 -10.44 6.89 -30.99
CA GLY A 548 -9.73 6.11 -32.01
C GLY A 548 -8.43 5.47 -31.53
N LEU A 549 -8.10 5.51 -30.23
CA LEU A 549 -6.95 4.78 -29.69
C LEU A 549 -7.22 3.29 -29.66
N PHE A 550 -6.14 2.51 -29.79
CA PHE A 550 -6.19 1.05 -29.79
C PHE A 550 -6.91 0.47 -31.02
N ARG A 551 -6.95 1.23 -32.12
CA ARG A 551 -7.80 0.93 -33.28
C ARG A 551 -7.40 -0.36 -33.99
N HIS A 552 -6.14 -0.79 -33.94
CA HIS A 552 -5.77 -2.06 -34.55
C HIS A 552 -6.16 -3.27 -33.70
N LEU A 553 -6.58 -3.07 -32.44
CA LEU A 553 -7.30 -4.08 -31.65
C LEU A 553 -8.79 -4.15 -32.04
N ASP A 554 -9.41 -3.01 -32.35
CA ASP A 554 -10.83 -2.92 -32.71
C ASP A 554 -11.17 -3.46 -34.13
N ILE A 555 -10.22 -3.45 -35.07
CA ILE A 555 -10.46 -3.77 -36.50
C ILE A 555 -10.34 -5.27 -36.83
N THR A 556 -9.72 -6.07 -35.96
CA THR A 556 -9.31 -7.43 -36.31
C THR A 556 -10.31 -8.47 -35.84
N ASN A 557 -11.25 -8.81 -36.72
CA ASN A 557 -11.83 -10.16 -36.86
C ASN A 557 -10.75 -11.24 -37.19
N ARG A 558 -9.49 -11.06 -36.78
CA ARG A 558 -8.32 -11.93 -37.05
C ARG A 558 -7.62 -12.42 -35.78
N TYR A 559 -8.24 -12.31 -34.61
CA TYR A 559 -7.66 -12.91 -33.40
C TYR A 559 -8.09 -14.36 -33.29
N GLU A 560 -7.13 -15.25 -33.52
CA GLU A 560 -7.25 -16.66 -33.15
C GLU A 560 -7.14 -16.87 -31.61
N ASN A 561 -6.81 -15.81 -30.85
CA ASN A 561 -6.60 -15.85 -29.39
C ASN A 561 -7.72 -15.10 -28.64
N LYS A 562 -8.45 -15.84 -27.79
CA LYS A 562 -9.50 -15.36 -26.88
C LYS A 562 -9.00 -14.29 -25.90
N GLU A 563 -7.71 -14.27 -25.59
CA GLU A 563 -7.13 -13.34 -24.62
C GLU A 563 -7.02 -11.91 -25.16
N THR A 564 -6.65 -11.74 -26.45
CA THR A 564 -6.58 -10.42 -27.08
C THR A 564 -7.96 -9.77 -27.21
N GLU A 565 -9.00 -10.58 -27.43
CA GLU A 565 -10.40 -10.13 -27.44
C GLU A 565 -10.80 -9.56 -26.06
N GLN A 566 -10.43 -10.24 -24.97
CA GLN A 566 -10.70 -9.74 -23.61
C GLN A 566 -10.01 -8.40 -23.32
N ILE A 567 -8.79 -8.19 -23.83
CA ILE A 567 -8.09 -6.91 -23.67
C ILE A 567 -8.78 -5.82 -24.47
N ALA A 568 -9.17 -6.10 -25.72
CA ALA A 568 -9.90 -5.15 -26.56
C ALA A 568 -11.22 -4.72 -25.90
N ASP A 569 -12.01 -5.68 -25.40
CA ASP A 569 -13.25 -5.42 -24.67
C ASP A 569 -13.00 -4.60 -23.39
N PHE A 570 -11.97 -4.94 -22.62
CA PHE A 570 -11.58 -4.18 -21.44
C PHE A 570 -11.23 -2.72 -21.79
N LEU A 571 -10.41 -2.49 -22.81
CA LEU A 571 -10.00 -1.14 -23.21
C LEU A 571 -11.16 -0.34 -23.80
N LYS A 572 -12.04 -0.98 -24.56
CA LYS A 572 -13.28 -0.37 -25.03
C LYS A 572 -14.15 0.06 -23.85
N ASN A 573 -14.37 -0.82 -22.87
CA ASN A 573 -15.15 -0.49 -21.68
C ASN A 573 -14.54 0.69 -20.90
N LYS A 574 -13.20 0.75 -20.77
CA LYS A 574 -12.52 1.88 -20.12
C LYS A 574 -12.64 3.18 -20.91
N LYS A 575 -12.53 3.14 -22.24
CA LYS A 575 -12.79 4.31 -23.11
C LYS A 575 -14.23 4.83 -22.91
N ASP A 576 -15.20 3.92 -22.90
CA ASP A 576 -16.61 4.25 -22.73
C ASP A 576 -16.90 4.88 -21.35
N GLU A 577 -16.35 4.31 -20.28
CA GLU A 577 -16.44 4.86 -18.91
C GLU A 577 -15.89 6.30 -18.85
N MET A 578 -14.66 6.52 -19.34
CA MET A 578 -14.00 7.83 -19.36
C MET A 578 -14.83 8.88 -20.09
N LEU A 579 -15.33 8.55 -21.29
CA LEU A 579 -16.11 9.47 -22.11
C LEU A 579 -17.49 9.74 -21.50
N PHE A 580 -18.11 8.72 -20.91
CA PHE A 580 -19.41 8.85 -20.23
C PHE A 580 -19.31 9.75 -19.00
N GLY A 581 -18.28 9.56 -18.16
CA GLY A 581 -18.02 10.42 -17.00
C GLY A 581 -17.74 11.87 -17.38
N LEU A 582 -16.91 12.10 -18.41
CA LEU A 582 -16.65 13.45 -18.92
C LEU A 582 -17.90 14.10 -19.54
N ALA A 583 -18.73 13.34 -20.28
CA ALA A 583 -19.97 13.84 -20.86
C ALA A 583 -20.96 14.26 -19.77
N SER A 584 -21.07 13.44 -18.71
CA SER A 584 -21.84 13.74 -17.51
C SER A 584 -21.37 15.03 -16.82
N TRP A 585 -20.06 15.21 -16.69
CA TRP A 585 -19.48 16.41 -16.11
C TRP A 585 -19.78 17.68 -16.94
N ILE A 586 -19.57 17.62 -18.25
CA ILE A 586 -19.85 18.74 -19.17
C ILE A 586 -21.35 19.04 -19.18
N PHE A 587 -22.20 18.02 -19.15
CA PHE A 587 -23.64 18.17 -19.02
C PHE A 587 -24.02 18.90 -17.73
N TYR A 588 -23.41 18.53 -16.60
CA TYR A 588 -23.60 19.22 -15.33
C TYR A 588 -23.23 20.71 -15.46
N LYS A 589 -22.08 21.03 -16.07
CA LYS A 589 -21.68 22.44 -16.32
C LYS A 589 -22.67 23.19 -17.19
N LEU A 590 -23.17 22.57 -18.25
CA LEU A 590 -24.22 23.15 -19.08
C LEU A 590 -25.52 23.40 -18.29
N SER A 591 -25.90 22.47 -17.41
CA SER A 591 -27.11 22.60 -16.59
C SER A 591 -27.05 23.79 -15.60
N GLN A 592 -25.85 24.15 -15.14
CA GLN A 592 -25.63 25.32 -14.27
C GLN A 592 -25.70 26.64 -15.04
N ASN A 593 -25.36 26.65 -16.33
CA ASN A 593 -25.39 27.82 -17.18
C ASN A 593 -25.97 27.48 -18.57
N LYS A 594 -27.29 27.41 -18.63
CA LYS A 594 -28.06 26.85 -19.76
C LYS A 594 -27.87 27.60 -21.08
N ASP A 595 -27.52 28.88 -21.00
CA ASP A 595 -27.36 29.76 -22.16
C ASP A 595 -25.90 29.86 -22.65
N ASP A 596 -24.96 29.12 -22.02
CA ASP A 596 -23.56 29.12 -22.45
C ASP A 596 -23.38 28.30 -23.75
N GLU A 597 -23.50 29.00 -24.89
CA GLU A 597 -23.37 28.41 -26.22
C GLU A 597 -22.00 27.75 -26.44
N ILE A 598 -20.93 28.18 -25.76
CA ILE A 598 -19.62 27.53 -25.85
C ILE A 598 -19.70 26.15 -25.18
N VAL A 599 -20.16 26.08 -23.93
CA VAL A 599 -20.31 24.80 -23.19
C VAL A 599 -21.25 23.84 -23.95
N LYS A 600 -22.29 24.36 -24.59
CA LYS A 600 -23.20 23.60 -25.45
C LYS A 600 -22.50 22.97 -26.66
N GLN A 601 -21.53 23.65 -27.28
CA GLN A 601 -20.72 23.07 -28.35
C GLN A 601 -19.87 21.88 -27.85
N PHE A 602 -19.28 21.98 -26.66
CA PHE A 602 -18.56 20.87 -26.04
C PHE A 602 -19.47 19.68 -25.74
N TYR A 603 -20.64 19.94 -25.15
CA TYR A 603 -21.65 18.92 -24.91
C TYR A 603 -22.06 18.24 -26.21
N ASN A 604 -22.32 19.02 -27.27
CA ASN A 604 -22.67 18.49 -28.59
C ASN A 604 -21.57 17.63 -29.20
N ALA A 605 -20.30 17.98 -29.00
CA ALA A 605 -19.18 17.18 -29.47
C ALA A 605 -19.11 15.83 -28.74
N ILE A 606 -19.17 15.83 -27.40
CA ILE A 606 -18.99 14.61 -26.60
C ILE A 606 -20.22 13.72 -26.54
N GLN A 607 -21.44 14.27 -26.59
CA GLN A 607 -22.65 13.43 -26.53
C GLN A 607 -22.77 12.48 -27.73
N ASN A 608 -22.07 12.75 -28.83
CA ASN A 608 -22.01 11.90 -30.01
C ASN A 608 -21.08 10.69 -29.83
N SER A 609 -20.22 10.69 -28.81
CA SER A 609 -19.41 9.50 -28.47
C SER A 609 -20.16 8.51 -27.59
N ALA A 610 -21.31 8.90 -27.01
CA ALA A 610 -22.19 7.97 -26.31
C ALA A 610 -22.91 7.05 -27.32
N PRO A 611 -23.24 5.80 -26.93
CA PRO A 611 -23.87 4.84 -27.84
C PRO A 611 -25.24 5.31 -28.34
N SER A 612 -25.61 4.81 -29.53
CA SER A 612 -26.89 5.10 -30.18
C SER A 612 -28.02 4.14 -29.75
N LYS A 613 -27.69 3.06 -29.04
CA LYS A 613 -28.65 2.12 -28.46
C LYS A 613 -28.75 2.33 -26.95
N ILE A 614 -29.98 2.30 -26.43
CA ILE A 614 -30.24 2.51 -25.01
C ILE A 614 -29.74 1.35 -24.15
N GLU A 615 -29.71 0.14 -24.69
CA GLU A 615 -29.17 -1.05 -24.03
C GLU A 615 -27.67 -0.92 -23.78
N GLU A 616 -26.93 -0.49 -24.81
CA GLU A 616 -25.50 -0.20 -24.73
C GLU A 616 -25.22 0.98 -23.78
N LEU A 617 -26.04 2.03 -23.83
CA LEU A 617 -25.97 3.17 -22.91
C LEU A 617 -26.15 2.72 -21.46
N THR A 618 -27.13 1.85 -21.20
CA THR A 618 -27.44 1.35 -19.85
C THR A 618 -26.31 0.46 -19.34
N ASN A 619 -25.71 -0.38 -20.20
CA ASN A 619 -24.53 -1.15 -19.83
C ASN A 619 -23.34 -0.27 -19.43
N ILE A 620 -23.07 0.82 -20.16
CA ILE A 620 -22.00 1.77 -19.81
C ILE A 620 -22.34 2.46 -18.48
N PHE A 621 -23.58 2.93 -18.32
CA PHE A 621 -24.05 3.57 -17.10
C PHE A 621 -23.91 2.64 -15.88
N SER A 622 -24.40 1.41 -15.94
CA SER A 622 -24.31 0.44 -14.84
C SER A 622 -22.87 0.10 -14.46
N ARG A 623 -21.92 0.12 -15.40
CA ARG A 623 -20.50 -0.05 -15.08
C ARG A 623 -19.89 1.21 -14.48
N ALA A 624 -20.24 2.38 -15.00
CA ALA A 624 -19.67 3.65 -14.56
C ALA A 624 -20.24 4.13 -13.21
N HIS A 625 -21.43 3.67 -12.82
CA HIS A 625 -22.12 4.02 -11.58
C HIS A 625 -21.60 3.21 -10.40
N SER A 626 -20.32 3.39 -10.05
CA SER A 626 -19.69 2.76 -8.89
C SER A 626 -18.61 3.67 -8.28
N PHE A 627 -18.41 3.57 -6.97
CA PHE A 627 -17.37 4.34 -6.27
C PHE A 627 -15.95 3.93 -6.70
N GLU A 628 -15.76 2.66 -7.06
CA GLU A 628 -14.47 2.16 -7.56
C GLU A 628 -14.10 2.77 -8.91
N VAL A 629 -15.09 2.95 -9.81
CA VAL A 629 -14.86 3.58 -11.12
C VAL A 629 -14.64 5.08 -10.96
N GLU A 630 -15.38 5.73 -10.05
CA GLU A 630 -15.17 7.13 -9.67
C GLU A 630 -13.73 7.39 -9.19
N ASP A 631 -13.25 6.60 -8.22
CA ASP A 631 -11.88 6.70 -7.67
C ASP A 631 -10.83 6.36 -8.74
N PHE A 632 -11.08 5.32 -9.54
CA PHE A 632 -10.16 4.93 -10.61
C PHE A 632 -9.90 6.07 -11.59
N TRP A 633 -10.94 6.79 -12.03
CA TRP A 633 -10.80 7.91 -12.97
C TRP A 633 -10.47 9.24 -12.29
N GLY A 634 -10.57 9.33 -10.96
CA GLY A 634 -10.33 10.53 -10.19
C GLY A 634 -11.36 11.63 -10.47
N TRP A 635 -12.63 11.26 -10.69
CA TRP A 635 -13.71 12.21 -10.97
C TRP A 635 -14.07 13.05 -9.74
N ASP A 636 -13.93 12.48 -8.55
CA ASP A 636 -14.02 13.13 -7.25
C ASP A 636 -13.12 14.39 -7.15
N ASN A 637 -11.90 14.29 -7.68
CA ASN A 637 -10.91 15.36 -7.70
C ASN A 637 -11.35 16.55 -8.57
N TRP A 638 -12.25 16.34 -9.53
CA TRP A 638 -12.80 17.42 -10.34
C TRP A 638 -13.72 18.33 -9.53
N GLU A 639 -14.44 17.80 -8.55
CA GLU A 639 -15.27 18.63 -7.66
C GLU A 639 -14.42 19.33 -6.61
N MET A 640 -13.43 18.62 -6.05
CA MET A 640 -12.52 19.18 -5.05
C MET A 640 -11.71 20.37 -5.57
N SER A 641 -11.33 20.36 -6.85
CA SER A 641 -10.51 21.42 -7.46
C SER A 641 -11.25 22.72 -7.78
N GLU A 642 -12.58 22.75 -7.70
CA GLU A 642 -13.38 23.91 -8.15
C GLU A 642 -13.68 24.96 -7.08
N LYS A 643 -13.47 24.65 -5.80
CA LYS A 643 -13.85 25.55 -4.70
C LYS A 643 -12.72 25.69 -3.68
N GLY A 644 -12.56 26.90 -3.15
CA GLY A 644 -11.43 27.28 -2.31
C GLY A 644 -11.32 26.47 -1.01
N GLU A 645 -10.11 26.43 -0.44
CA GLU A 645 -9.79 25.73 0.81
C GLU A 645 -10.74 26.13 1.96
N GLY A 646 -11.28 25.13 2.67
CA GLY A 646 -12.06 25.33 3.91
C GLY A 646 -13.59 25.20 3.80
N GLN A 647 -14.15 24.82 2.65
CA GLN A 647 -15.59 24.53 2.52
C GLN A 647 -15.87 23.02 2.58
N VAL A 648 -16.79 22.60 3.47
CA VAL A 648 -17.29 21.22 3.51
C VAL A 648 -18.22 21.00 2.32
N HIS A 649 -17.95 19.98 1.50
CA HIS A 649 -18.78 19.64 0.34
C HIS A 649 -19.07 18.13 0.29
N SER A 650 -20.23 17.79 -0.25
CA SER A 650 -20.56 16.42 -0.66
C SER A 650 -20.12 16.23 -2.12
N ILE A 651 -19.33 15.20 -2.40
CA ILE A 651 -19.01 14.76 -3.76
C ILE A 651 -20.29 14.14 -4.34
N GLN A 652 -20.74 14.60 -5.52
CA GLN A 652 -22.01 14.18 -6.15
C GLN A 652 -21.84 13.66 -7.58
N ILE A 653 -20.77 12.90 -7.82
CA ILE A 653 -20.46 12.40 -9.17
C ILE A 653 -21.52 11.40 -9.65
N LEU A 654 -21.98 10.49 -8.79
CA LEU A 654 -22.99 9.49 -9.15
C LEU A 654 -24.32 10.14 -9.57
N GLU A 655 -24.78 11.18 -8.87
CA GLU A 655 -25.98 11.92 -9.22
C GLU A 655 -25.86 12.64 -10.57
N LYS A 656 -24.64 13.10 -10.93
CA LYS A 656 -24.38 13.68 -12.26
C LYS A 656 -24.50 12.62 -13.35
N LEU A 657 -23.93 11.42 -13.12
CA LEU A 657 -24.05 10.29 -14.04
C LEU A 657 -25.52 9.91 -14.26
N GLU A 658 -26.30 9.83 -13.18
CA GLU A 658 -27.74 9.54 -13.22
C GLU A 658 -28.52 10.55 -14.08
N ARG A 659 -28.24 11.86 -13.91
CA ARG A 659 -28.89 12.93 -14.69
C ARG A 659 -28.52 12.86 -16.17
N PHE A 660 -27.26 12.63 -16.49
CA PHE A 660 -26.81 12.48 -17.86
C PHE A 660 -27.43 11.25 -18.54
N TYR A 661 -27.46 10.11 -17.83
CA TYR A 661 -28.14 8.90 -18.30
C TYR A 661 -29.61 9.17 -18.62
N ALA A 662 -30.35 9.82 -17.72
CA ALA A 662 -31.76 10.16 -17.93
C ALA A 662 -31.98 10.99 -19.21
N VAL A 663 -31.21 12.08 -19.38
CA VAL A 663 -31.31 12.96 -20.55
C VAL A 663 -30.95 12.23 -21.84
N LYS A 664 -29.86 11.46 -21.84
CA LYS A 664 -29.42 10.75 -23.04
C LYS A 664 -30.38 9.61 -23.40
N ALA A 665 -30.87 8.86 -22.42
CA ALA A 665 -31.86 7.80 -22.63
C ALA A 665 -33.16 8.35 -23.26
N LEU A 666 -33.70 9.45 -22.73
CA LEU A 666 -34.88 10.11 -23.32
C LEU A 666 -34.62 10.60 -24.75
N SER A 667 -33.42 11.13 -25.02
CA SER A 667 -33.03 11.55 -26.36
C SER A 667 -32.98 10.38 -27.35
N LEU A 668 -32.58 9.18 -26.92
CA LEU A 668 -32.57 7.96 -27.75
C LEU A 668 -33.95 7.35 -27.97
N LEU A 669 -34.90 7.61 -27.06
CA LEU A 669 -36.30 7.20 -27.20
C LEU A 669 -37.12 8.21 -28.02
N SER A 670 -36.61 9.43 -28.21
CA SER A 670 -37.24 10.46 -29.03
C SER A 670 -37.47 9.94 -30.46
N GLY A 671 -38.70 10.08 -30.96
CA GLY A 671 -39.07 9.63 -32.30
C GLY A 671 -39.35 8.13 -32.44
N LYS A 672 -39.19 7.31 -31.38
CA LYS A 672 -39.61 5.90 -31.38
C LYS A 672 -41.09 5.75 -31.05
N SER A 673 -41.76 4.81 -31.71
CA SER A 673 -43.14 4.43 -31.36
C SER A 673 -43.17 3.64 -30.05
N ASP A 674 -44.31 3.60 -29.36
CA ASP A 674 -44.41 2.85 -28.10
C ASP A 674 -44.20 1.34 -28.33
N GLU A 675 -44.62 0.81 -29.49
CA GLU A 675 -44.34 -0.58 -29.90
C GLU A 675 -42.84 -0.88 -30.09
N GLU A 676 -42.07 0.09 -30.57
CA GLU A 676 -40.61 -0.04 -30.69
C GLU A 676 -39.94 0.00 -29.32
N ILE A 677 -40.45 0.85 -28.42
CA ILE A 677 -39.95 0.98 -27.05
C ILE A 677 -40.26 -0.29 -26.24
N GLU A 678 -41.43 -0.90 -26.40
CA GLU A 678 -41.79 -2.14 -25.70
C GLU A 678 -40.86 -3.33 -26.00
N LYS A 679 -40.22 -3.34 -27.18
CA LYS A 679 -39.26 -4.38 -27.59
C LYS A 679 -37.87 -4.19 -26.98
N VAL A 680 -37.57 -3.01 -26.45
CA VAL A 680 -36.30 -2.71 -25.79
C VAL A 680 -36.21 -3.53 -24.50
N LYS A 681 -35.08 -4.22 -24.33
CA LYS A 681 -34.74 -4.91 -23.08
C LYS A 681 -33.50 -4.24 -22.49
N LEU A 682 -33.70 -3.50 -21.40
CA LEU A 682 -32.56 -2.93 -20.69
C LEU A 682 -31.79 -4.06 -20.00
N PRO A 683 -30.45 -3.99 -19.96
CA PRO A 683 -29.67 -4.82 -19.07
C PRO A 683 -30.09 -4.51 -17.63
N HIS A 684 -30.32 -5.55 -16.84
CA HIS A 684 -30.73 -5.44 -15.44
C HIS A 684 -29.54 -5.67 -14.52
N SER A 685 -29.52 -4.94 -13.41
CA SER A 685 -28.54 -5.08 -12.34
C SER A 685 -29.19 -4.63 -11.03
N ARG A 686 -28.65 -5.06 -9.89
CA ARG A 686 -29.16 -4.64 -8.58
C ARG A 686 -29.09 -3.11 -8.39
N ASP A 687 -28.02 -2.47 -8.83
CA ASP A 687 -27.90 -1.01 -8.75
C ASP A 687 -28.96 -0.30 -9.58
N LEU A 688 -29.21 -0.77 -10.82
CA LEU A 688 -30.26 -0.20 -11.66
C LEU A 688 -31.65 -0.42 -11.06
N ALA A 689 -31.90 -1.60 -10.46
CA ALA A 689 -33.13 -1.90 -9.75
C ALA A 689 -33.34 -0.95 -8.56
N TYR A 690 -32.29 -0.71 -7.77
CA TYR A 690 -32.31 0.24 -6.64
C TYR A 690 -32.60 1.67 -7.12
N LEU A 691 -31.96 2.11 -8.20
CA LEU A 691 -32.22 3.42 -8.81
C LEU A 691 -33.66 3.54 -9.32
N ALA A 692 -34.22 2.48 -9.90
CA ALA A 692 -35.61 2.44 -10.39
C ALA A 692 -36.65 2.56 -9.27
N GLU A 693 -36.31 2.25 -8.02
CA GLU A 693 -37.18 2.45 -6.85
C GLU A 693 -37.30 3.92 -6.42
N GLY A 694 -36.46 4.80 -6.98
CA GLY A 694 -36.43 6.22 -6.60
C GLY A 694 -35.71 6.51 -5.29
N THR A 695 -34.81 5.62 -4.89
CA THR A 695 -33.93 5.78 -3.73
C THR A 695 -32.85 6.84 -3.95
N ARG A 696 -32.53 7.17 -5.21
CA ARG A 696 -31.56 8.20 -5.62
C ARG A 696 -32.11 9.16 -6.68
N ASP A 697 -31.23 9.94 -7.31
CA ASP A 697 -31.56 11.08 -8.17
C ASP A 697 -32.08 10.68 -9.55
N LEU A 698 -31.90 9.44 -10.05
CA LEU A 698 -32.37 9.02 -11.37
C LEU A 698 -33.89 9.23 -11.56
N VAL A 699 -34.73 8.55 -10.78
CA VAL A 699 -36.19 8.69 -10.89
C VAL A 699 -36.62 10.11 -10.50
N ARG A 700 -35.97 10.73 -9.51
CA ARG A 700 -36.25 12.13 -9.15
C ARG A 700 -36.00 13.09 -10.31
N THR A 701 -34.95 12.84 -11.10
CA THR A 701 -34.62 13.61 -12.30
C THR A 701 -35.68 13.41 -13.38
N LEU A 702 -36.15 12.18 -13.60
CA LEU A 702 -37.23 11.90 -14.55
C LEU A 702 -38.53 12.61 -14.15
N GLU A 703 -38.87 12.62 -12.86
CA GLU A 703 -40.02 13.37 -12.35
C GLU A 703 -39.85 14.88 -12.51
N ASP A 704 -38.65 15.42 -12.26
CA ASP A 704 -38.38 16.84 -12.48
C ASP A 704 -38.48 17.24 -13.96
N ILE A 705 -38.00 16.39 -14.88
CA ILE A 705 -38.16 16.59 -16.33
C ILE A 705 -39.64 16.66 -16.72
N LYS A 706 -40.47 15.78 -16.15
CA LYS A 706 -41.91 15.74 -16.42
C LYS A 706 -42.67 16.91 -15.80
N ALA A 707 -42.36 17.26 -14.55
CA ALA A 707 -43.05 18.30 -13.80
C ALA A 707 -42.63 19.71 -14.26
N ASN A 708 -41.36 19.89 -14.64
CA ASN A 708 -40.77 21.18 -14.98
C ASN A 708 -40.14 21.18 -16.40
N PRO A 709 -40.89 20.86 -17.47
CA PRO A 709 -40.34 20.64 -18.81
C PRO A 709 -39.57 21.85 -19.36
N LYS A 710 -40.01 23.07 -19.04
CA LYS A 710 -39.31 24.32 -19.41
C LYS A 710 -37.87 24.38 -18.90
N ASN A 711 -37.58 23.78 -17.75
CA ASN A 711 -36.23 23.74 -17.19
C ASN A 711 -35.27 22.86 -17.99
N TRP A 712 -35.80 21.99 -18.84
CA TRP A 712 -35.06 20.97 -19.60
C TRP A 712 -35.09 21.18 -21.12
N GLN A 713 -35.90 22.13 -21.60
CA GLN A 713 -36.00 22.49 -23.02
C GLN A 713 -34.69 23.04 -23.63
N PHE A 714 -33.71 23.42 -22.81
CA PHE A 714 -32.36 23.77 -23.30
C PHE A 714 -31.62 22.57 -23.91
N ILE A 715 -32.03 21.33 -23.61
CA ILE A 715 -31.36 20.11 -24.05
C ILE A 715 -32.31 19.02 -24.59
N LEU A 716 -33.55 18.93 -24.10
CA LEU A 716 -34.56 17.96 -24.55
C LEU A 716 -35.65 18.64 -25.37
N LYS A 717 -36.08 17.97 -26.44
CA LYS A 717 -37.30 18.35 -27.19
C LYS A 717 -38.54 17.79 -26.51
N ASP A 718 -39.70 18.39 -26.77
CA ASP A 718 -40.99 17.95 -26.18
C ASP A 718 -41.29 16.46 -26.50
N GLU A 719 -40.92 15.98 -27.69
CA GLU A 719 -41.02 14.56 -28.07
C GLU A 719 -40.25 13.63 -27.11
N ALA A 720 -39.07 14.03 -26.66
CA ALA A 720 -38.26 13.25 -25.72
C ALA A 720 -38.81 13.33 -24.30
N ILE A 721 -39.28 14.52 -23.88
CA ILE A 721 -39.92 14.74 -22.58
C ILE A 721 -41.17 13.86 -22.44
N ASN A 722 -41.97 13.70 -23.50
CA ASN A 722 -43.15 12.84 -23.51
C ASN A 722 -42.83 11.34 -23.33
N LYS A 723 -41.55 10.92 -23.43
CA LYS A 723 -41.12 9.52 -23.22
C LYS A 723 -40.70 9.19 -21.78
N VAL A 724 -40.83 10.13 -20.84
CA VAL A 724 -40.50 9.89 -19.42
C VAL A 724 -41.20 8.65 -18.86
N ASP A 725 -42.51 8.53 -19.05
CA ASP A 725 -43.28 7.39 -18.52
C ASP A 725 -42.89 6.06 -19.17
N ALA A 726 -42.54 6.09 -20.46
CA ALA A 726 -42.05 4.93 -21.18
C ALA A 726 -40.69 4.46 -20.63
N LEU A 727 -39.77 5.40 -20.36
CA LEU A 727 -38.47 5.07 -19.74
C LEU A 727 -38.64 4.51 -18.32
N LYS A 728 -39.52 5.10 -17.49
CA LYS A 728 -39.84 4.54 -16.17
C LYS A 728 -40.38 3.12 -16.25
N THR A 729 -41.20 2.83 -17.26
CA THR A 729 -41.72 1.48 -17.50
C THR A 729 -40.60 0.51 -17.86
N LEU A 730 -39.64 0.91 -18.70
CA LEU A 730 -38.46 0.10 -19.01
C LEU A 730 -37.60 -0.17 -17.76
N LEU A 731 -37.37 0.84 -16.93
CA LEU A 731 -36.64 0.69 -15.67
C LEU A 731 -37.36 -0.26 -14.70
N THR A 732 -38.70 -0.18 -14.63
CA THR A 732 -39.51 -1.08 -13.82
C THR A 732 -39.39 -2.53 -14.32
N LYS A 733 -39.47 -2.76 -15.63
CA LYS A 733 -39.25 -4.09 -16.23
C LYS A 733 -37.84 -4.63 -15.94
N ALA A 734 -36.82 -3.78 -15.97
CA ALA A 734 -35.45 -4.18 -15.63
C ALA A 734 -35.33 -4.55 -14.14
N LYS A 735 -35.98 -3.80 -13.26
CA LYS A 735 -36.09 -4.13 -11.83
C LYS A 735 -36.76 -5.49 -11.62
N GLU A 736 -37.93 -5.71 -12.22
CA GLU A 736 -38.67 -6.97 -12.10
C GLU A 736 -37.85 -8.16 -12.62
N ALA A 737 -37.10 -7.98 -13.71
CA ALA A 737 -36.18 -8.99 -14.23
C ALA A 737 -35.05 -9.33 -13.25
N GLN A 738 -34.45 -8.33 -12.61
CA GLN A 738 -33.42 -8.52 -11.58
C GLN A 738 -33.97 -9.26 -10.35
N GLU A 739 -35.13 -8.84 -9.84
CA GLU A 739 -35.76 -9.47 -8.68
C GLU A 739 -36.13 -10.94 -8.95
N GLN A 740 -36.60 -11.23 -10.17
CA GLN A 740 -36.89 -12.60 -10.58
C GLN A 740 -35.62 -13.44 -10.67
N GLU A 741 -34.53 -12.91 -11.23
CA GLU A 741 -33.24 -13.63 -11.29
C GLU A 741 -32.71 -13.95 -9.89
N GLU A 742 -32.84 -13.03 -8.93
CA GLU A 742 -32.38 -13.24 -7.57
C GLU A 742 -33.24 -14.26 -6.81
N VAL A 743 -34.54 -14.29 -7.05
CA VAL A 743 -35.43 -15.33 -6.50
C VAL A 743 -35.00 -16.71 -7.02
N GLU A 744 -34.71 -16.83 -8.33
CA GLU A 744 -34.23 -18.10 -8.89
C GLU A 744 -32.83 -18.47 -8.36
N LEU A 745 -31.90 -17.50 -8.32
CA LEU A 745 -30.57 -17.70 -7.74
C LEU A 745 -30.65 -18.18 -6.29
N LYS A 746 -31.54 -17.59 -5.48
CA LYS A 746 -31.77 -17.99 -4.08
C LYS A 746 -32.30 -19.41 -3.95
N LYS A 747 -33.19 -19.84 -4.85
CA LYS A 747 -33.72 -21.22 -4.87
C LYS A 747 -32.63 -22.23 -5.23
N GLU A 748 -31.78 -21.91 -6.19
CA GLU A 748 -30.77 -22.82 -6.75
C GLU A 748 -29.46 -22.87 -5.95
N GLN A 749 -28.98 -21.72 -5.45
CA GLN A 749 -27.69 -21.60 -4.79
C GLN A 749 -27.65 -22.38 -3.47
N ALA A 750 -26.61 -23.19 -3.25
CA ALA A 750 -26.44 -23.92 -1.99
C ALA A 750 -25.97 -22.99 -0.86
N ILE A 751 -26.31 -23.33 0.39
CA ILE A 751 -25.81 -22.60 1.56
C ILE A 751 -24.30 -22.86 1.78
N SER A 752 -23.57 -21.82 2.19
CA SER A 752 -22.15 -21.90 2.48
C SER A 752 -21.89 -22.54 3.84
N GLN A 753 -21.16 -23.65 3.84
CA GLN A 753 -20.72 -24.30 5.08
C GLN A 753 -19.81 -23.39 5.92
N LYS A 754 -19.05 -22.50 5.27
CA LYS A 754 -18.24 -21.50 5.97
C LYS A 754 -19.14 -20.54 6.76
N ARG A 755 -20.19 -20.01 6.13
CA ARG A 755 -21.18 -19.13 6.79
C ARG A 755 -21.91 -19.83 7.93
N VAL A 756 -22.29 -21.09 7.74
CA VAL A 756 -22.90 -21.89 8.81
C VAL A 756 -21.97 -22.01 10.02
N GLN A 757 -20.67 -22.22 9.80
CA GLN A 757 -19.68 -22.30 10.87
C GLN A 757 -19.40 -20.95 11.56
N GLU A 758 -19.40 -19.85 10.80
CA GLU A 758 -19.35 -18.49 11.36
C GLU A 758 -20.56 -18.22 12.25
N PHE A 759 -21.75 -18.52 11.76
CA PHE A 759 -23.00 -18.40 12.50
C PHE A 759 -22.97 -19.18 13.82
N LYS A 760 -22.59 -20.46 13.80
CA LYS A 760 -22.46 -21.30 15.01
C LYS A 760 -21.51 -20.70 16.05
N LYS A 761 -20.37 -20.17 15.60
CA LYS A 761 -19.38 -19.52 16.49
C LYS A 761 -19.91 -18.23 17.10
N GLU A 762 -20.60 -17.41 16.33
CA GLU A 762 -21.24 -16.17 16.81
C GLU A 762 -22.32 -16.45 17.84
N VAL A 763 -23.17 -17.45 17.60
CA VAL A 763 -24.19 -17.93 18.54
C VAL A 763 -23.54 -18.32 19.86
N LEU A 764 -22.52 -19.20 19.85
CA LEU A 764 -21.83 -19.65 21.06
C LEU A 764 -21.20 -18.49 21.83
N LYS A 765 -20.45 -17.63 21.12
CA LYS A 765 -19.77 -16.48 21.72
C LYS A 765 -20.76 -15.58 22.46
N THR A 766 -21.81 -15.16 21.77
CA THR A 766 -22.79 -14.21 22.32
C THR A 766 -23.72 -14.83 23.35
N PHE A 767 -24.02 -16.13 23.23
CA PHE A 767 -24.68 -16.88 24.28
C PHE A 767 -23.87 -16.84 25.57
N TYR A 768 -22.60 -17.22 25.53
CA TYR A 768 -21.78 -17.21 26.74
C TYR A 768 -21.59 -15.79 27.29
N GLU A 769 -21.53 -14.76 26.44
CA GLU A 769 -21.53 -13.34 26.86
C GLU A 769 -22.79 -12.97 27.67
N GLY A 770 -23.96 -13.52 27.35
CA GLY A 770 -25.23 -13.21 28.01
C GLY A 770 -25.70 -14.20 29.10
N ALA A 771 -25.16 -15.42 29.18
CA ALA A 771 -25.63 -16.48 30.08
C ALA A 771 -25.15 -16.29 31.53
N ASN A 772 -25.60 -15.20 32.17
CA ASN A 772 -25.14 -14.76 33.49
C ASN A 772 -25.41 -15.77 34.60
N LEU A 773 -26.61 -16.37 34.65
CA LEU A 773 -26.95 -17.31 35.73
C LEU A 773 -26.03 -18.54 35.69
N ARG A 774 -25.81 -19.11 34.51
CA ARG A 774 -24.86 -20.21 34.32
C ARG A 774 -23.45 -19.85 34.79
N ASP A 775 -22.97 -18.67 34.45
CA ASP A 775 -21.64 -18.19 34.88
C ASP A 775 -21.55 -18.12 36.42
N ILE A 776 -22.63 -17.69 37.08
CA ILE A 776 -22.73 -17.63 38.54
C ILE A 776 -22.73 -19.03 39.16
N PHE A 777 -23.54 -19.97 38.67
CA PHE A 777 -23.52 -21.36 39.14
C PHE A 777 -22.14 -22.00 39.00
N LYS A 778 -21.47 -21.76 37.86
CA LYS A 778 -20.18 -22.35 37.54
C LYS A 778 -19.03 -21.73 38.33
N LYS A 779 -18.92 -20.40 38.37
CA LYS A 779 -17.75 -19.70 38.93
C LYS A 779 -17.94 -19.22 40.37
N HIS A 780 -19.16 -18.91 40.78
CA HIS A 780 -19.43 -18.37 42.10
C HIS A 780 -19.89 -19.43 43.09
N PHE A 781 -20.85 -20.27 42.70
CA PHE A 781 -21.36 -21.34 43.56
C PHE A 781 -20.53 -22.62 43.50
N ASN A 782 -19.77 -22.82 42.43
CA ASN A 782 -19.11 -24.09 42.13
C ASN A 782 -20.10 -25.27 42.14
N ALA A 783 -21.30 -25.03 41.61
CA ALA A 783 -22.46 -25.93 41.62
C ALA A 783 -22.97 -26.20 40.19
N TYR A 784 -22.03 -26.41 39.27
CA TYR A 784 -22.29 -26.75 37.87
C TYR A 784 -21.69 -28.11 37.55
N GLU A 785 -22.52 -29.03 37.04
CA GLU A 785 -22.10 -30.37 36.63
C GLU A 785 -22.29 -30.54 35.12
N ASP A 786 -21.27 -31.04 34.43
CA ASP A 786 -21.30 -31.27 32.99
C ASP A 786 -21.40 -32.78 32.68
N LYS A 787 -22.59 -33.20 32.25
CA LYS A 787 -22.91 -34.57 31.79
C LYS A 787 -23.18 -34.64 30.30
N THR A 788 -22.62 -33.72 29.51
CA THR A 788 -22.75 -33.75 28.03
C THR A 788 -22.19 -35.01 27.39
N LYS A 789 -21.38 -35.80 28.11
CA LYS A 789 -20.82 -37.08 27.64
C LYS A 789 -21.63 -38.31 28.03
N GLU A 790 -22.65 -38.14 28.88
CA GLU A 790 -23.46 -39.24 29.39
C GLU A 790 -24.78 -39.33 28.61
N LYS A 791 -25.27 -40.57 28.40
CA LYS A 791 -26.59 -40.77 27.80
C LYS A 791 -27.65 -40.32 28.81
N THR A 792 -28.69 -39.67 28.30
CA THR A 792 -29.84 -39.23 29.09
C THR A 792 -31.13 -39.80 28.51
N ASP A 793 -32.04 -40.23 29.37
CA ASP A 793 -33.39 -40.68 28.98
C ASP A 793 -34.37 -39.51 28.80
N LYS A 794 -33.97 -38.28 29.17
CA LYS A 794 -34.79 -37.07 29.08
C LYS A 794 -34.84 -36.58 27.63
N LYS A 795 -36.03 -36.48 27.05
CA LYS A 795 -36.22 -36.08 25.63
C LYS A 795 -36.39 -34.58 25.44
N GLU A 796 -36.90 -33.86 26.44
CA GLU A 796 -37.15 -32.42 26.35
C GLU A 796 -35.86 -31.62 26.13
N ARG A 797 -35.95 -30.54 25.34
CA ARG A 797 -34.85 -29.64 24.99
C ARG A 797 -35.30 -28.19 25.10
N PHE A 798 -34.36 -27.30 25.40
CA PHE A 798 -34.56 -25.86 25.41
C PHE A 798 -33.87 -25.26 24.18
N GLY A 799 -34.52 -24.34 23.46
CA GLY A 799 -33.87 -23.65 22.34
C GLY A 799 -34.81 -23.18 21.23
N ILE A 800 -34.25 -23.05 20.02
CA ILE A 800 -34.86 -22.43 18.84
C ILE A 800 -35.07 -23.47 17.74
N ASN A 801 -36.25 -23.43 17.10
CA ASN A 801 -36.59 -24.21 15.92
C ASN A 801 -37.44 -23.36 14.98
N ILE A 802 -36.81 -22.72 14.01
CA ILE A 802 -37.48 -21.79 13.11
C ILE A 802 -37.11 -22.03 11.65
N VAL A 803 -37.94 -21.48 10.76
CA VAL A 803 -37.69 -21.43 9.33
C VAL A 803 -37.39 -19.98 8.97
N ASP A 804 -36.23 -19.74 8.37
CA ASP A 804 -35.74 -18.40 8.08
C ASP A 804 -35.22 -18.27 6.64
N ASP A 805 -34.83 -17.06 6.27
CA ASP A 805 -34.25 -16.73 4.97
C ASP A 805 -32.96 -17.51 4.70
N LYS A 806 -32.92 -18.26 3.60
CA LYS A 806 -31.74 -19.01 3.16
C LYS A 806 -30.56 -18.11 2.80
N ALA A 807 -30.82 -16.90 2.29
CA ALA A 807 -29.79 -16.02 1.77
C ALA A 807 -28.82 -15.50 2.84
N SER A 808 -29.17 -15.59 4.13
CA SER A 808 -28.27 -15.27 5.23
C SER A 808 -27.04 -16.20 5.31
N PHE A 809 -27.07 -17.33 4.61
CA PHE A 809 -25.98 -18.31 4.58
C PHE A 809 -25.24 -18.34 3.24
N PHE A 810 -25.40 -17.35 2.37
CA PHE A 810 -24.60 -17.23 1.15
C PHE A 810 -23.27 -16.51 1.41
N ASP A 811 -22.23 -16.86 0.66
CA ASP A 811 -20.93 -16.19 0.76
C ASP A 811 -21.04 -14.73 0.32
N GLU A 812 -21.68 -14.52 -0.84
CA GLU A 812 -21.98 -13.21 -1.42
C GLU A 812 -23.49 -13.10 -1.67
N TRP A 813 -24.09 -12.05 -1.11
CA TRP A 813 -25.47 -11.68 -1.35
C TRP A 813 -25.62 -10.17 -1.26
N HIS A 814 -26.60 -9.61 -1.98
CA HIS A 814 -26.80 -8.16 -2.02
C HIS A 814 -27.39 -7.60 -0.71
N VAL A 815 -27.95 -8.45 0.17
CA VAL A 815 -28.40 -8.06 1.52
C VAL A 815 -27.36 -8.48 2.55
N HIS A 816 -26.92 -7.53 3.38
CA HIS A 816 -26.03 -7.80 4.50
C HIS A 816 -26.81 -8.22 5.76
N TYR A 817 -26.62 -9.45 6.21
CA TYR A 817 -27.20 -9.98 7.45
C TYR A 817 -26.23 -9.75 8.64
N VAL A 818 -26.07 -8.49 9.06
CA VAL A 818 -25.14 -8.11 10.13
C VAL A 818 -25.64 -8.60 11.49
N GLY A 819 -24.75 -9.20 12.29
CA GLY A 819 -25.04 -9.63 13.67
C GLY A 819 -26.06 -10.78 13.75
N TRP A 820 -26.19 -11.55 12.67
CA TRP A 820 -27.22 -12.57 12.57
C TRP A 820 -27.06 -13.67 13.62
N GLY A 821 -25.89 -14.31 13.72
CA GLY A 821 -25.64 -15.33 14.75
C GLY A 821 -25.64 -14.76 16.17
N GLU A 822 -25.22 -13.50 16.32
CA GLU A 822 -25.21 -12.81 17.61
C GLU A 822 -26.60 -12.68 18.24
N ASN A 823 -27.62 -12.37 17.44
CA ASN A 823 -28.98 -12.22 17.95
C ASN A 823 -29.52 -13.55 18.51
N TYR A 824 -29.31 -14.66 17.81
CA TYR A 824 -29.72 -15.98 18.28
C TYR A 824 -29.03 -16.38 19.60
N GLY A 825 -27.73 -16.10 19.74
CA GLY A 825 -27.03 -16.37 20.99
C GLY A 825 -27.54 -15.55 22.17
N ARG A 826 -27.81 -14.25 21.97
CA ARG A 826 -28.38 -13.37 23.00
C ARG A 826 -29.79 -13.80 23.41
N ASP A 827 -30.62 -14.22 22.46
CA ASP A 827 -31.98 -14.69 22.71
C ASP A 827 -31.98 -15.99 23.52
N LEU A 828 -31.11 -16.95 23.16
CA LEU A 828 -30.91 -18.20 23.90
C LEU A 828 -30.48 -17.93 25.34
N ALA A 829 -29.47 -17.06 25.53
CA ALA A 829 -28.97 -16.73 26.87
C ALA A 829 -30.03 -16.04 27.73
N SER A 830 -30.77 -15.10 27.14
CA SER A 830 -31.87 -14.41 27.83
C SER A 830 -33.01 -15.36 28.19
N GLY A 831 -33.29 -16.31 27.30
CA GLY A 831 -34.26 -17.37 27.52
C GLY A 831 -33.85 -18.31 28.65
N GLU A 832 -32.61 -18.80 28.65
CA GLU A 832 -32.07 -19.66 29.72
C GLU A 832 -32.10 -18.93 31.06
N ASN A 833 -31.61 -17.69 31.12
CA ASN A 833 -31.62 -16.89 32.34
C ASN A 833 -33.04 -16.73 32.89
N SER A 834 -34.02 -16.45 32.02
CA SER A 834 -35.42 -16.31 32.44
C SER A 834 -35.97 -17.63 32.97
N TYR A 835 -35.75 -18.73 32.24
CA TYR A 835 -36.20 -20.06 32.62
C TYR A 835 -35.64 -20.50 33.97
N LEU A 836 -34.33 -20.37 34.18
CA LEU A 836 -33.68 -20.73 35.45
C LEU A 836 -34.16 -19.85 36.60
N LEU A 837 -34.34 -18.54 36.36
CA LEU A 837 -34.82 -17.64 37.40
C LEU A 837 -36.26 -17.96 37.81
N ASP A 838 -37.14 -18.23 36.85
CA ASP A 838 -38.51 -18.68 37.10
C ASP A 838 -38.52 -19.98 37.92
N ASP A 839 -37.65 -20.94 37.55
CA ASP A 839 -37.56 -22.22 38.22
C ASP A 839 -37.03 -22.12 39.67
N ILE A 840 -36.12 -21.19 39.94
CA ILE A 840 -35.64 -20.89 41.30
C ILE A 840 -36.71 -20.11 42.10
N ALA A 841 -37.34 -19.11 41.48
CA ALA A 841 -38.27 -18.21 42.14
C ALA A 841 -39.60 -18.90 42.55
N LYS A 842 -39.98 -19.99 41.88
CA LYS A 842 -41.21 -20.75 42.21
C LYS A 842 -41.21 -21.27 43.65
N ASP A 843 -40.04 -21.66 44.15
CA ASP A 843 -39.84 -22.27 45.47
C ASP A 843 -39.43 -21.25 46.56
N CYS A 844 -39.26 -19.97 46.19
CA CYS A 844 -38.91 -18.91 47.13
C CYS A 844 -40.12 -18.42 47.94
N VAL A 845 -39.89 -18.16 49.24
CA VAL A 845 -40.90 -17.59 50.14
C VAL A 845 -41.08 -16.10 49.88
N GLU A 846 -42.31 -15.63 49.70
CA GLU A 846 -42.58 -14.21 49.44
C GLU A 846 -42.40 -13.34 50.71
N ILE A 847 -41.74 -12.20 50.56
CA ILE A 847 -41.48 -11.22 51.62
C ILE A 847 -41.90 -9.81 51.20
N SER A 848 -42.16 -8.92 52.18
CA SER A 848 -42.40 -7.50 51.92
C SER A 848 -41.11 -6.70 51.83
N LYS A 849 -41.19 -5.47 51.31
CA LYS A 849 -40.04 -4.56 51.18
C LYS A 849 -39.40 -4.26 52.55
N GLU A 850 -40.23 -4.07 53.56
CA GLU A 850 -39.83 -3.79 54.95
C GLU A 850 -39.16 -5.02 55.61
N GLY A 851 -39.48 -6.22 55.12
CA GLY A 851 -38.91 -7.48 55.58
C GLY A 851 -37.55 -7.82 54.98
N PHE A 852 -36.98 -7.01 54.08
CA PHE A 852 -35.75 -7.32 53.34
C PHE A 852 -34.55 -7.58 54.27
N GLU A 853 -34.16 -6.60 55.10
CA GLU A 853 -33.02 -6.74 56.03
C GLU A 853 -33.28 -7.79 57.12
N ALA A 854 -34.54 -7.88 57.60
CA ALA A 854 -34.95 -8.91 58.55
C ALA A 854 -34.78 -10.33 57.98
N THR A 855 -34.89 -10.48 56.66
CA THR A 855 -34.70 -11.76 55.96
C THR A 855 -33.21 -12.08 55.79
N LEU A 856 -32.37 -11.07 55.50
CA LEU A 856 -30.91 -11.26 55.49
C LEU A 856 -30.40 -11.77 56.85
N ALA A 857 -30.98 -11.32 57.96
CA ALA A 857 -30.62 -11.77 59.31
C ALA A 857 -31.02 -13.22 59.64
N LYS A 858 -31.90 -13.86 58.86
CA LYS A 858 -32.33 -15.26 59.09
C LYS A 858 -31.32 -16.28 58.60
N ILE A 859 -30.49 -15.92 57.63
CA ILE A 859 -29.49 -16.83 57.05
C ILE A 859 -28.27 -16.85 57.98
N GLU A 860 -27.98 -18.01 58.58
CA GLU A 860 -26.99 -18.16 59.66
C GLU A 860 -25.59 -17.66 59.30
N ASN A 861 -25.16 -17.91 58.05
CA ASN A 861 -23.87 -17.47 57.54
C ASN A 861 -24.05 -16.37 56.46
N PRO A 862 -23.73 -15.10 56.78
CA PRO A 862 -23.86 -14.00 55.82
C PRO A 862 -23.05 -14.16 54.54
N ASN A 863 -21.97 -14.98 54.55
CA ASN A 863 -21.18 -15.24 53.36
C ASN A 863 -21.91 -16.15 52.34
N ASP A 864 -22.98 -16.82 52.76
CA ASP A 864 -23.76 -17.71 51.90
C ASP A 864 -24.93 -16.99 51.23
N ILE A 865 -25.18 -15.74 51.57
CA ILE A 865 -26.25 -14.93 50.97
C ILE A 865 -25.81 -14.43 49.60
N VAL A 866 -26.71 -14.55 48.62
CA VAL A 866 -26.61 -13.84 47.33
C VAL A 866 -27.92 -13.20 46.96
N ILE A 867 -27.86 -12.10 46.24
CA ILE A 867 -29.05 -11.37 45.81
C ILE A 867 -29.10 -11.34 44.29
N PHE A 868 -30.24 -11.73 43.71
CA PHE A 868 -30.52 -11.51 42.29
C PHE A 868 -31.58 -10.42 42.15
N ALA A 869 -31.38 -9.50 41.22
CA ALA A 869 -32.37 -8.48 40.90
C ALA A 869 -32.61 -8.46 39.40
N THR A 870 -33.89 -8.46 39.01
CA THR A 870 -34.26 -8.37 37.60
C THR A 870 -34.34 -6.94 37.13
N ASN A 871 -34.01 -6.71 35.85
CA ASN A 871 -34.17 -5.49 35.06
C ASN A 871 -34.31 -4.19 35.88
N ILE A 872 -35.54 -3.73 36.11
CA ILE A 872 -35.90 -2.47 36.77
C ILE A 872 -35.76 -2.58 38.29
N ALA A 873 -35.92 -3.77 38.87
CA ALA A 873 -35.78 -4.03 40.30
C ALA A 873 -34.38 -3.69 40.80
N PHE A 874 -33.35 -4.00 40.00
CA PHE A 874 -31.96 -3.68 40.34
C PHE A 874 -31.81 -2.17 40.56
N TRP A 875 -32.22 -1.36 39.59
CA TRP A 875 -32.12 0.10 39.66
C TRP A 875 -33.03 0.67 40.76
N ARG A 876 -34.34 0.38 40.73
CA ARG A 876 -35.30 1.02 41.66
C ARG A 876 -35.12 0.67 43.13
N PHE A 877 -34.55 -0.48 43.47
CA PHE A 877 -34.37 -0.86 44.86
C PHE A 877 -32.98 -0.53 45.39
N PHE A 878 -31.93 -0.72 44.57
CA PHE A 878 -30.56 -0.58 45.03
C PHE A 878 -29.95 0.80 44.76
N GLU A 879 -30.42 1.56 43.76
CA GLU A 879 -29.89 2.90 43.44
C GLU A 879 -30.06 3.89 44.61
N ASP A 880 -31.20 3.83 45.31
CA ASP A 880 -31.50 4.70 46.46
C ASP A 880 -31.00 4.14 47.81
N SER A 881 -30.45 2.92 47.82
CA SER A 881 -29.99 2.27 49.05
C SER A 881 -28.64 2.80 49.50
N LYS A 882 -28.58 3.41 50.69
CA LYS A 882 -27.31 3.82 51.32
C LYS A 882 -26.34 2.68 51.58
N ASN A 883 -26.87 1.44 51.64
CA ASN A 883 -26.12 0.23 51.90
C ASN A 883 -25.61 -0.44 50.61
N PHE A 884 -25.96 0.07 49.42
CA PHE A 884 -25.52 -0.52 48.16
C PHE A 884 -24.36 0.26 47.55
N LYS A 885 -23.33 -0.48 47.11
CA LYS A 885 -22.17 0.04 46.39
C LYS A 885 -22.15 -0.58 44.98
N PRO A 886 -22.47 0.18 43.93
CA PRO A 886 -22.54 -0.36 42.58
C PRO A 886 -21.15 -0.72 42.05
N LYS A 887 -21.08 -1.62 41.06
CA LYS A 887 -19.84 -2.15 40.47
C LYS A 887 -18.85 -1.07 39.98
N TRP A 888 -19.31 0.12 39.62
CA TRP A 888 -18.46 1.25 39.18
C TRP A 888 -17.93 2.13 40.33
N HIS A 889 -18.26 1.82 41.58
CA HIS A 889 -17.72 2.54 42.74
C HIS A 889 -16.20 2.28 42.86
N ARG A 890 -15.42 3.32 43.20
CA ARG A 890 -13.93 3.25 43.16
C ARG A 890 -13.33 2.26 44.17
N ASP A 891 -13.96 2.12 45.34
CA ASP A 891 -13.38 1.40 46.49
C ASP A 891 -14.02 0.03 46.76
N ILE A 892 -14.38 -0.73 45.72
CA ILE A 892 -14.97 -2.08 45.90
C ILE A 892 -14.18 -3.18 45.19
N LYS A 893 -14.17 -4.37 45.78
CA LYS A 893 -13.60 -5.58 45.17
C LYS A 893 -14.46 -6.01 43.99
N GLN A 894 -13.89 -6.09 42.80
CA GLN A 894 -14.60 -6.61 41.64
C GLN A 894 -14.76 -8.14 41.71
N LEU A 895 -15.90 -8.64 41.25
CA LEU A 895 -16.11 -10.05 40.96
C LEU A 895 -16.03 -10.27 39.46
N GLU A 896 -15.15 -11.17 39.00
CA GLU A 896 -15.05 -11.59 37.60
C GLU A 896 -16.18 -12.57 37.22
N ILE A 897 -17.42 -12.19 37.54
CA ILE A 897 -18.63 -12.98 37.32
C ILE A 897 -19.62 -12.12 36.55
N LYS A 898 -20.17 -12.68 35.46
CA LYS A 898 -21.13 -11.96 34.62
C LYS A 898 -22.42 -11.65 35.40
N GLY A 899 -22.98 -10.47 35.15
CA GLY A 899 -24.13 -9.97 35.90
C GLY A 899 -23.79 -9.39 37.28
N PHE A 900 -22.54 -9.35 37.74
CA PHE A 900 -22.22 -8.67 39.01
C PHE A 900 -22.58 -7.18 38.95
N GLY A 901 -23.51 -6.75 39.80
CA GLY A 901 -24.05 -5.40 39.85
C GLY A 901 -23.44 -4.53 40.96
N GLY A 902 -22.96 -5.14 42.04
CA GLY A 902 -22.35 -4.43 43.15
C GLY A 902 -22.43 -5.20 44.47
N TRP A 903 -22.03 -4.54 45.56
CA TRP A 903 -22.09 -5.09 46.92
C TRP A 903 -23.18 -4.41 47.74
N TYR A 904 -23.93 -5.19 48.51
CA TYR A 904 -24.84 -4.69 49.53
C TYR A 904 -24.23 -4.91 50.92
N ASP A 905 -23.99 -3.83 51.66
CA ASP A 905 -23.39 -3.85 52.99
C ASP A 905 -24.47 -4.10 54.05
N PHE A 906 -24.34 -5.20 54.78
CA PHE A 906 -25.25 -5.58 55.86
C PHE A 906 -24.44 -6.08 57.06
N ASN A 907 -24.62 -5.45 58.24
CA ASN A 907 -23.91 -5.79 59.49
C ASN A 907 -22.37 -5.93 59.34
N GLY A 908 -21.74 -5.05 58.54
CA GLY A 908 -20.29 -5.07 58.30
C GLY A 908 -19.82 -6.18 57.34
N LYS A 909 -20.74 -6.85 56.63
CA LYS A 909 -20.47 -7.84 55.58
C LYS A 909 -20.99 -7.34 54.25
N SER A 910 -20.25 -7.62 53.17
CA SER A 910 -20.65 -7.27 51.81
C SER A 910 -21.25 -8.48 51.09
N ILE A 911 -22.52 -8.37 50.70
CA ILE A 911 -23.31 -9.39 50.02
C ILE A 911 -23.33 -9.09 48.51
N PRO A 912 -23.02 -10.05 47.63
CA PRO A 912 -22.99 -9.79 46.19
C PRO A 912 -24.41 -9.66 45.64
N VAL A 913 -24.64 -8.63 44.83
CA VAL A 913 -25.87 -8.41 44.07
C VAL A 913 -25.60 -8.66 42.60
N PHE A 914 -26.36 -9.55 42.00
CA PHE A 914 -26.30 -9.88 40.58
C PHE A 914 -27.53 -9.30 39.85
N GLU A 915 -27.25 -8.53 38.80
CA GLU A 915 -28.23 -8.09 37.82
C GLU A 915 -28.43 -9.18 36.77
N THR A 916 -29.68 -9.61 36.59
CA THR A 916 -30.06 -10.57 35.57
C THR A 916 -31.21 -10.04 34.74
N TYR A 917 -31.20 -10.32 33.44
CA TYR A 917 -32.30 -9.94 32.56
C TYR A 917 -33.35 -11.04 32.53
N HIS A 918 -34.61 -10.65 32.76
CA HIS A 918 -35.77 -11.52 32.61
C HIS A 918 -36.73 -10.91 31.60
N GLN A 919 -37.15 -11.71 30.61
CA GLN A 919 -37.96 -11.20 29.48
C GLN A 919 -39.33 -10.66 29.90
N LYS A 920 -39.94 -11.23 30.95
CA LYS A 920 -41.32 -10.92 31.37
C LYS A 920 -41.47 -10.28 32.76
N ILE A 921 -40.43 -10.31 33.60
CA ILE A 921 -40.53 -9.98 35.03
C ILE A 921 -39.41 -9.00 35.37
N ASP A 922 -39.72 -7.73 35.40
CA ASP A 922 -38.74 -6.65 35.51
C ASP A 922 -38.53 -6.11 36.93
N LYS A 923 -39.36 -6.52 37.91
CA LYS A 923 -39.44 -5.93 39.26
C LYS A 923 -39.28 -6.95 40.40
N GLN A 924 -38.50 -8.00 40.19
CA GLN A 924 -38.28 -9.06 41.17
C GLN A 924 -36.88 -9.02 41.77
N ILE A 925 -36.79 -9.28 43.08
CA ILE A 925 -35.54 -9.47 43.80
C ILE A 925 -35.61 -10.82 44.52
N LEU A 926 -34.57 -11.64 44.40
CA LEU A 926 -34.42 -12.90 45.12
C LEU A 926 -33.27 -12.78 46.11
N ILE A 927 -33.48 -13.27 47.33
CA ILE A 927 -32.44 -13.47 48.35
C ILE A 927 -32.28 -14.98 48.51
N LEU A 928 -31.11 -15.51 48.17
CA LEU A 928 -30.87 -16.95 48.13
C LEU A 928 -29.72 -17.33 49.06
N ASN A 929 -29.83 -18.50 49.69
CA ASN A 929 -28.72 -19.14 50.37
C ASN A 929 -27.98 -20.04 49.38
N LYS A 930 -26.78 -19.62 48.95
CA LYS A 930 -25.98 -20.33 47.94
C LYS A 930 -25.58 -21.74 48.36
N ALA A 931 -25.45 -22.02 49.66
CA ALA A 931 -25.12 -23.35 50.17
C ALA A 931 -26.29 -24.34 50.04
N LYS A 932 -27.52 -23.83 49.90
CA LYS A 932 -28.77 -24.62 49.84
C LYS A 932 -29.53 -24.47 48.53
N MET A 933 -28.93 -23.84 47.52
CA MET A 933 -29.62 -23.59 46.25
C MET A 933 -29.83 -24.91 45.48
N GLY A 934 -28.79 -25.74 45.39
CA GLY A 934 -28.78 -26.92 44.53
C GLY A 934 -27.73 -26.77 43.41
N GLN A 935 -27.89 -27.51 42.32
CA GLN A 935 -26.92 -27.56 41.23
C GLN A 935 -27.55 -27.46 39.84
N LEU A 936 -26.81 -26.88 38.89
CA LEU A 936 -27.16 -26.85 37.47
C LEU A 936 -26.43 -27.98 36.74
N VAL A 937 -27.18 -28.90 36.14
CA VAL A 937 -26.64 -30.04 35.39
C VAL A 937 -26.86 -29.84 33.90
N GLN A 938 -25.78 -29.76 33.13
CA GLN A 938 -25.84 -29.79 31.67
C GLN A 938 -25.87 -31.24 31.18
N LEU A 939 -26.84 -31.57 30.33
CA LEU A 939 -27.03 -32.90 29.76
C LEU A 939 -26.65 -32.91 28.27
N LEU A 940 -26.46 -34.10 27.71
CA LEU A 940 -26.25 -34.30 26.28
C LEU A 940 -27.46 -33.76 25.48
N PRO A 941 -27.27 -32.85 24.50
CA PRO A 941 -28.38 -32.23 23.74
C PRO A 941 -28.95 -33.13 22.62
N LEU A 942 -28.32 -34.27 22.33
CA LEU A 942 -28.72 -35.19 21.27
C LEU A 942 -29.95 -36.03 21.62
N ASN A 943 -30.78 -36.29 20.61
CA ASN A 943 -31.78 -37.35 20.61
C ASN A 943 -31.28 -38.60 19.86
N GLU A 944 -32.02 -39.70 20.02
CA GLU A 944 -31.76 -40.94 19.30
C GLU A 944 -31.89 -40.73 17.77
N GLY A 945 -30.85 -41.11 17.01
CA GLY A 945 -30.80 -40.94 15.56
C GLY A 945 -30.17 -39.63 15.07
N GLU A 946 -29.90 -38.67 15.96
CA GLU A 946 -29.20 -37.43 15.60
C GLU A 946 -27.67 -37.62 15.61
N GLU A 947 -26.97 -36.93 14.72
CA GLU A 947 -25.53 -37.11 14.53
C GLU A 947 -24.69 -36.26 15.50
N ALA A 948 -23.60 -36.83 16.02
CA ALA A 948 -22.66 -36.13 16.90
C ALA A 948 -21.97 -34.93 16.25
N LYS A 949 -21.85 -34.91 14.91
CA LYS A 949 -21.26 -33.77 14.16
C LYS A 949 -22.08 -32.48 14.26
N SER A 950 -23.35 -32.59 14.64
CA SER A 950 -24.24 -31.44 14.82
C SER A 950 -24.15 -30.87 16.24
N VAL A 951 -23.32 -31.45 17.12
CA VAL A 951 -23.08 -30.91 18.47
C VAL A 951 -21.95 -29.90 18.43
N GLU A 952 -22.25 -28.69 18.89
CA GLU A 952 -21.31 -27.59 19.08
C GLU A 952 -21.35 -27.20 20.56
N ASP A 953 -20.32 -27.60 21.32
CA ASP A 953 -20.24 -27.44 22.78
C ASP A 953 -21.47 -28.06 23.50
N ILE A 954 -22.30 -27.25 24.16
CA ILE A 954 -23.49 -27.70 24.88
C ILE A 954 -24.76 -27.77 24.00
N PHE A 955 -24.66 -27.33 22.75
CA PHE A 955 -25.79 -27.22 21.84
C PHE A 955 -25.77 -28.29 20.74
N TYR A 956 -26.94 -28.76 20.37
CA TYR A 956 -27.21 -29.31 19.05
C TYR A 956 -27.55 -28.14 18.11
N MET A 957 -26.78 -27.96 17.04
CA MET A 957 -26.96 -26.94 16.02
C MET A 957 -27.04 -27.56 14.63
N ASP A 958 -28.25 -27.58 14.06
CA ASP A 958 -28.55 -28.11 12.73
C ASP A 958 -29.20 -27.03 11.85
N ILE A 959 -28.50 -26.66 10.78
CA ILE A 959 -28.92 -25.66 9.81
C ILE A 959 -29.01 -26.36 8.47
N GLN A 960 -30.23 -26.47 7.93
CA GLN A 960 -30.50 -27.22 6.71
C GLN A 960 -31.34 -26.39 5.74
N ALA A 961 -30.86 -26.26 4.50
CA ALA A 961 -31.64 -25.68 3.42
C ALA A 961 -32.66 -26.69 2.89
N PHE A 962 -33.92 -26.26 2.73
CA PHE A 962 -34.95 -27.12 2.18
C PHE A 962 -34.70 -27.49 0.71
N SER A 963 -34.00 -26.63 -0.04
CA SER A 963 -33.59 -26.92 -1.42
C SER A 963 -32.58 -28.06 -1.54
N GLU A 964 -31.86 -28.38 -0.45
CA GLU A 964 -30.79 -29.37 -0.41
C GLU A 964 -31.22 -30.67 0.29
N ASN A 965 -32.37 -30.67 0.97
CA ASN A 965 -32.89 -31.81 1.71
C ASN A 965 -34.35 -32.10 1.35
N GLU A 966 -34.56 -33.04 0.43
CA GLU A 966 -35.90 -33.45 -0.01
C GLU A 966 -36.72 -34.12 1.09
N GLU A 967 -36.08 -34.83 2.03
CA GLU A 967 -36.78 -35.49 3.13
C GLU A 967 -37.39 -34.43 4.06
N LEU A 968 -36.60 -33.42 4.44
CA LEU A 968 -37.04 -32.27 5.22
C LEU A 968 -38.17 -31.51 4.53
N MET A 969 -38.03 -31.26 3.23
CA MET A 969 -39.07 -30.64 2.42
C MET A 969 -40.37 -31.46 2.48
N ASN A 970 -40.30 -32.76 2.24
CA ASN A 970 -41.46 -33.63 2.22
C ASN A 970 -42.11 -33.78 3.59
N GLU A 971 -41.36 -33.68 4.69
CA GLU A 971 -41.89 -33.65 6.05
C GLU A 971 -42.81 -32.44 6.25
N PHE A 972 -42.33 -31.24 5.89
CA PHE A 972 -43.11 -30.00 6.00
C PHE A 972 -44.30 -29.97 5.05
N ILE A 973 -44.19 -30.55 3.85
CA ILE A 973 -45.31 -30.59 2.90
C ILE A 973 -46.41 -31.59 3.31
N LYS A 974 -46.05 -32.75 3.89
CA LYS A 974 -47.03 -33.75 4.34
C LYS A 974 -47.85 -33.27 5.54
N LYS A 975 -47.26 -32.43 6.40
CA LYS A 975 -47.90 -31.85 7.59
C LYS A 975 -47.54 -30.36 7.70
N PRO A 976 -48.10 -29.51 6.82
CA PRO A 976 -47.70 -28.12 6.74
C PRO A 976 -48.14 -27.35 7.99
N PRO A 977 -47.24 -26.59 8.64
CA PRO A 977 -47.63 -25.70 9.73
C PRO A 977 -48.59 -24.62 9.21
N GLU A 978 -49.38 -24.02 10.11
CA GLU A 978 -50.42 -23.05 9.74
C GLU A 978 -49.92 -21.90 8.86
N TRP A 979 -48.70 -21.43 9.10
CA TRP A 979 -48.11 -20.36 8.29
C TRP A 979 -47.79 -20.81 6.86
N LEU A 980 -47.42 -22.08 6.65
CA LEU A 980 -47.12 -22.63 5.32
C LEU A 980 -48.40 -22.91 4.53
N GLN A 981 -49.47 -23.35 5.21
CA GLN A 981 -50.79 -23.53 4.60
C GLN A 981 -51.33 -22.23 3.98
N LYS A 982 -51.00 -21.07 4.57
CA LYS A 982 -51.40 -19.75 4.05
C LYS A 982 -50.70 -19.36 2.74
N ILE A 983 -49.58 -19.99 2.39
CA ILE A 983 -48.81 -19.69 1.16
C ILE A 983 -49.52 -20.21 -0.10
N GLY A 984 -50.28 -21.32 0.01
CA GLY A 984 -51.06 -21.85 -1.09
C GLY A 984 -51.04 -23.37 -1.18
N ASP A 985 -51.14 -23.88 -2.40
CA ASP A 985 -51.06 -25.31 -2.71
C ASP A 985 -49.66 -25.89 -2.51
N GLU A 986 -49.53 -27.21 -2.63
CA GLU A 986 -48.26 -27.93 -2.45
C GLU A 986 -47.13 -27.37 -3.32
N GLN A 987 -47.43 -26.97 -4.57
CA GLN A 987 -46.40 -26.44 -5.47
C GLN A 987 -45.86 -25.12 -4.94
N LYS A 988 -46.73 -24.17 -4.59
CA LYS A 988 -46.33 -22.87 -4.02
C LYS A 988 -45.61 -23.03 -2.69
N GLN A 989 -46.02 -23.99 -1.87
CA GLN A 989 -45.34 -24.31 -0.61
C GLN A 989 -43.92 -24.82 -0.86
N ARG A 990 -43.72 -25.72 -1.84
CA ARG A 990 -42.39 -26.23 -2.20
C ARG A 990 -41.49 -25.13 -2.75
N GLU A 991 -42.02 -24.28 -3.63
CA GLU A 991 -41.28 -23.13 -4.18
C GLU A 991 -40.86 -22.16 -3.06
N HIS A 992 -41.78 -21.83 -2.15
CA HIS A 992 -41.48 -20.97 -1.01
C HIS A 992 -40.41 -21.56 -0.08
N LEU A 993 -40.49 -22.86 0.22
CA LEU A 993 -39.52 -23.51 1.10
C LEU A 993 -38.12 -23.56 0.48
N ARG A 994 -37.97 -23.66 -0.85
CA ARG A 994 -36.64 -23.63 -1.51
C ARG A 994 -35.84 -22.37 -1.22
N GLU A 995 -36.51 -21.28 -0.85
CA GLU A 995 -35.89 -20.00 -0.46
C GLU A 995 -35.56 -19.93 1.05
N ARG A 996 -35.77 -21.03 1.79
CA ARG A 996 -35.69 -21.05 3.25
C ARG A 996 -34.68 -22.06 3.77
N VAL A 997 -34.28 -21.84 5.01
CA VAL A 997 -33.50 -22.76 5.84
C VAL A 997 -34.26 -23.07 7.12
N ARG A 998 -34.13 -24.30 7.60
CA ARG A 998 -34.50 -24.66 8.98
C ARG A 998 -33.28 -24.43 9.85
N ILE A 999 -33.46 -23.67 10.95
CA ILE A 999 -32.44 -23.44 11.97
C ILE A 999 -32.92 -24.09 13.27
N GLN A 1000 -32.17 -25.08 13.74
CA GLN A 1000 -32.38 -25.74 15.01
C GLN A 1000 -31.17 -25.53 15.91
N ILE A 1001 -31.40 -24.93 17.08
CA ILE A 1001 -30.37 -24.74 18.11
C ILE A 1001 -30.98 -25.15 19.42
N PHE A 1002 -30.49 -26.23 20.01
CA PHE A 1002 -31.06 -26.81 21.23
C PHE A 1002 -29.99 -27.15 22.25
N GLU A 1003 -30.27 -26.88 23.51
CA GLU A 1003 -29.53 -27.42 24.64
C GLU A 1003 -30.46 -28.25 25.54
N ARG A 1004 -29.85 -28.94 26.50
CA ARG A 1004 -30.58 -29.70 27.51
C ARG A 1004 -29.89 -29.53 28.86
N PHE A 1005 -30.58 -28.91 29.80
CA PHE A 1005 -30.08 -28.72 31.16
C PHE A 1005 -31.19 -28.96 32.18
N GLU A 1006 -30.78 -29.11 33.43
CA GLU A 1006 -31.69 -29.31 34.56
C GLU A 1006 -31.15 -28.61 35.80
N TYR A 1007 -32.02 -27.90 36.50
CA TYR A 1007 -31.73 -27.38 37.82
C TYR A 1007 -32.23 -28.38 38.87
N ILE A 1008 -31.31 -28.94 39.64
CA ILE A 1008 -31.60 -29.87 40.73
C ILE A 1008 -31.55 -29.09 42.04
N LYS A 1009 -32.72 -28.78 42.57
CA LYS A 1009 -32.90 -28.09 43.85
C LYS A 1009 -32.40 -28.94 45.04
N SER A 1010 -31.84 -28.30 46.07
CA SER A 1010 -31.52 -28.97 47.33
C SER A 1010 -32.77 -29.35 48.14
N ASP A 1011 -32.73 -30.46 48.87
CA ASP A 1011 -33.83 -30.90 49.74
C ASP A 1011 -34.12 -29.88 50.88
N ASP A 1012 -33.10 -29.11 51.28
CA ASP A 1012 -33.18 -28.09 52.32
C ASP A 1012 -33.21 -26.65 51.77
N PHE A 1013 -33.71 -26.46 50.54
CA PHE A 1013 -33.71 -25.17 49.84
C PHE A 1013 -34.19 -23.98 50.69
N GLU A 1014 -33.39 -22.91 50.67
CA GLU A 1014 -33.66 -21.67 51.40
C GLU A 1014 -33.54 -20.46 50.46
N GLY A 1015 -34.68 -19.86 50.12
CA GLY A 1015 -34.76 -18.70 49.24
C GLY A 1015 -36.00 -17.85 49.50
N TYR A 1016 -35.89 -16.56 49.23
CA TYR A 1016 -36.93 -15.56 49.46
C TYR A 1016 -37.08 -14.67 48.24
N LYS A 1017 -38.31 -14.23 47.95
CA LYS A 1017 -38.61 -13.35 46.81
C LYS A 1017 -39.38 -12.11 47.23
N LEU A 1018 -39.05 -11.00 46.61
CA LEU A 1018 -39.66 -9.69 46.78
C LEU A 1018 -40.08 -9.15 45.42
N PHE A 1019 -41.33 -8.69 45.30
CA PHE A 1019 -41.80 -7.94 44.14
C PHE A 1019 -41.94 -6.46 44.49
N LEU A 1020 -41.36 -5.59 43.66
CA LEU A 1020 -41.57 -4.15 43.79
C LEU A 1020 -42.93 -3.79 43.19
N LYS A 1021 -43.91 -3.53 44.04
CA LYS A 1021 -45.20 -2.96 43.61
C LYS A 1021 -44.97 -1.56 43.03
N GLU A 1022 -45.73 -1.17 42.01
CA GLU A 1022 -45.75 0.21 41.56
C GLU A 1022 -46.21 1.11 42.71
N ALA A 1023 -45.48 2.20 42.97
CA ALA A 1023 -46.08 3.31 43.69
C ALA A 1023 -47.27 3.80 42.86
N PRO A 1024 -48.44 4.06 43.47
CA PRO A 1024 -49.58 4.62 42.76
C PRO A 1024 -49.24 5.94 42.06
#